data_AF-B3MDG8-F1
#
_entry.id   AF-B3MDG8-F1
#
_cell.length_a   1.000
_cell.length_b   1.000
_cell.length_c   1.000
_cell.angle_alpha   90.00
_cell.angle_beta   90.00
_cell.angle_gamma   90.00
#
_symmetry.space_group_name_H-M   'P 1'
#
loop_
_entity.id
_entity.type
_entity.pdbx_description
1 polymer ?
#
loop_
_entity_poly.entity_id
_entity_poly.type
_entity_poly.pdbx_seq_one_letter_code
_entity_poly.pdbx_strand_id
1 'polypeptide(L)'
;MNILKPAKLKCIVLNQLRHTWTFLLFVVDLLQCIIRAPQPTTNNQEPGLQFFNNNNNNNNNDLIMDQDLPEEGLGQPGDQPPQPQQQQQQQQQQQQQEQHMQVEAQEVVPFDPRDFVARIHAIAGAAEPMDAASDIDEEEEEDDEDVDVDYGDTDSDSEFEEMYSDESTSSDELEEQKQLSKQIDVFLTSGQHPSELQGPLPSKPQYAFQPLRLVKCQYRDKHFPGGFPLARSGHRIIASNSHLYSLGGYNPRSALVASRRGRCLLFQELWSFNFATSTWKLELNADNASNMPVELASNALTIHNNVLISHGGTGYPFGESCSNDCYVYRTASAGATPGVERLKVTGDLPTAQYGPGIVIHKHYLYTIGGTTGFDYTCDVYRLDLRTRIWENVYISRPEMRDDPDGRYRHEVVYDGKHIYVLGGGTSHSVYDLQRIPAYNLEANCWDYFDTQPDRRAFDLDDGNRGYPRPRKCFSCVQHQSSNGDIEAFITGGLQGDFSTYFSDIWKLNLRTKQWFRIVTASLPRPLYFHSAAHSDNGCMYVFGGIEYNDKEMRRRNDLYKMWMTVPKLSEMCWDAITYYNDNLDTYDRKSLLGSGIPKRFVDRLPPQRRRRLDKNMPDPSMMISLYSNPKRARSTTH
;
A
#
# COMPACT_ATOMS: atom_id res chain seq x y z
N MET A 1 -4.24 33.87 19.91
CA MET A 1 -3.27 33.00 19.22
C MET A 1 -3.96 32.33 18.07
N ASN A 2 -3.46 32.44 16.84
CA ASN A 2 -4.09 31.81 15.67
C ASN A 2 -3.55 30.37 15.52
N ILE A 3 -4.35 29.39 15.95
CA ILE A 3 -4.04 27.95 15.92
C ILE A 3 -3.86 27.49 14.47
N LEU A 4 -4.86 27.76 13.63
CA LEU A 4 -4.71 27.74 12.18
C LEU A 4 -3.94 29.00 11.77
N LYS A 5 -2.90 28.86 10.94
CA LYS A 5 -2.13 29.97 10.36
C LYS A 5 -2.77 30.37 9.02
N PRO A 6 -3.79 31.26 8.94
CA PRO A 6 -4.69 31.32 7.79
C PRO A 6 -3.98 31.92 6.57
N ALA A 7 -3.05 32.85 6.82
CA ALA A 7 -2.15 33.43 5.83
C ALA A 7 -1.18 32.42 5.17
N LYS A 8 -1.13 31.15 5.59
CA LYS A 8 -0.46 30.04 4.88
C LYS A 8 -1.41 29.23 3.99
N LEU A 9 -2.71 29.19 4.30
CA LEU A 9 -3.75 28.51 3.51
C LEU A 9 -4.19 29.38 2.31
N LYS A 10 -3.24 29.81 1.47
CA LYS A 10 -3.50 30.87 0.47
C LYS A 10 -4.36 30.43 -0.72
N CYS A 11 -4.22 29.18 -1.20
CA CYS A 11 -5.09 28.56 -2.21
C CYS A 11 -4.76 27.05 -2.33
N ILE A 12 -5.78 26.20 -2.46
CA ILE A 12 -5.61 24.80 -2.92
C ILE A 12 -5.68 24.82 -4.45
N VAL A 13 -4.55 24.62 -5.12
CA VAL A 13 -4.50 24.63 -6.59
C VAL A 13 -4.92 23.25 -7.12
N LEU A 14 -5.91 23.25 -8.02
CA LEU A 14 -6.47 22.04 -8.64
C LEU A 14 -6.23 22.11 -10.15
N ASN A 15 -5.09 21.56 -10.61
CA ASN A 15 -4.61 21.73 -11.98
C ASN A 15 -5.53 21.13 -13.07
N GLN A 16 -6.45 20.22 -12.71
CA GLN A 16 -7.43 19.64 -13.65
C GLN A 16 -8.79 19.40 -12.99
N LEU A 17 -9.74 20.32 -13.18
CA LEU A 17 -11.17 20.08 -13.01
C LEU A 17 -11.93 20.71 -14.20
N ARG A 18 -12.68 19.90 -14.97
CA ARG A 18 -13.41 20.36 -16.16
C ARG A 18 -14.72 21.13 -15.87
N HIS A 19 -15.03 21.38 -14.59
CA HIS A 19 -16.26 22.06 -14.15
C HIS A 19 -15.92 23.17 -13.14
N THR A 20 -15.46 24.31 -13.67
CA THR A 20 -14.82 25.40 -12.91
C THR A 20 -15.76 26.39 -12.23
N TRP A 21 -16.99 26.55 -12.72
CA TRP A 21 -17.85 27.69 -12.35
C TRP A 21 -18.39 27.66 -10.91
N THR A 22 -18.84 26.51 -10.41
CA THR A 22 -19.35 26.38 -9.03
C THR A 22 -18.25 26.52 -7.97
N PHE A 23 -17.00 26.23 -8.35
CA PHE A 23 -15.85 26.27 -7.44
C PHE A 23 -15.42 27.71 -7.13
N LEU A 24 -15.45 28.60 -8.12
CA LEU A 24 -15.02 30.00 -7.95
C LEU A 24 -15.90 30.75 -6.93
N LEU A 25 -17.22 30.56 -7.00
CA LEU A 25 -18.20 31.22 -6.13
C LEU A 25 -18.00 30.86 -4.65
N PHE A 26 -17.78 29.57 -4.34
CA PHE A 26 -17.55 29.13 -2.95
C PHE A 26 -16.27 29.73 -2.34
N VAL A 27 -15.20 29.85 -3.13
CA VAL A 27 -13.95 30.48 -2.68
C VAL A 27 -14.13 31.99 -2.46
N VAL A 28 -14.90 32.67 -3.31
CA VAL A 28 -15.23 34.09 -3.15
C VAL A 28 -16.07 34.33 -1.88
N ASP A 29 -17.13 33.56 -1.65
CA ASP A 29 -17.96 33.67 -0.43
C ASP A 29 -17.14 33.43 0.85
N LEU A 30 -16.28 32.39 0.86
CA LEU A 30 -15.44 32.07 1.99
C LEU A 30 -14.44 33.20 2.30
N LEU A 31 -13.81 33.78 1.27
CA LEU A 31 -12.91 34.92 1.42
C LEU A 31 -13.68 36.19 1.85
N GLN A 32 -14.88 36.43 1.33
CA GLN A 32 -15.69 37.59 1.69
C GLN A 32 -16.17 37.52 3.16
N CYS A 33 -16.49 36.32 3.67
CA CYS A 33 -16.75 36.07 5.09
C CYS A 33 -15.51 36.34 5.97
N ILE A 34 -14.31 35.94 5.52
CA ILE A 34 -13.06 36.15 6.27
C ILE A 34 -12.66 37.65 6.31
N ILE A 35 -12.88 38.38 5.22
CA ILE A 35 -12.51 39.81 5.10
C ILE A 35 -13.50 40.72 5.86
N ARG A 36 -14.75 40.29 6.08
CA ARG A 36 -15.80 41.09 6.75
C ARG A 36 -15.88 40.93 8.28
N ALA A 37 -14.83 40.44 8.94
CA ALA A 37 -14.72 40.49 10.40
C ALA A 37 -14.61 41.95 10.89
N PRO A 38 -15.56 42.50 11.69
CA PRO A 38 -15.54 43.92 12.03
C PRO A 38 -14.39 44.29 12.98
N GLN A 39 -13.67 45.36 12.64
CA GLN A 39 -12.83 46.09 13.62
C GLN A 39 -13.73 46.90 14.56
N PRO A 40 -13.44 46.96 15.87
CA PRO A 40 -14.21 47.78 16.81
C PRO A 40 -13.84 49.27 16.67
N THR A 41 -14.52 49.99 15.78
CA THR A 41 -14.37 51.44 15.64
C THR A 41 -15.15 52.19 16.72
N THR A 42 -14.48 53.09 17.44
CA THR A 42 -15.08 53.98 18.43
C THR A 42 -15.69 55.25 17.79
N ASN A 43 -16.55 55.91 18.56
CA ASN A 43 -17.08 57.28 18.39
C ASN A 43 -18.09 57.55 17.26
N ASN A 44 -19.36 57.57 17.68
CA ASN A 44 -20.32 58.69 17.54
C ASN A 44 -20.21 59.61 16.30
N GLN A 45 -21.21 59.54 15.42
CA GLN A 45 -22.13 60.66 15.15
C GLN A 45 -23.41 60.18 14.43
N GLU A 46 -24.48 60.98 14.52
CA GLU A 46 -25.84 60.67 14.03
C GLU A 46 -26.31 61.76 13.01
N PRO A 47 -27.48 61.65 12.36
CA PRO A 47 -27.59 61.06 11.03
C PRO A 47 -27.92 62.07 9.90
N GLY A 48 -27.53 61.72 8.66
CA GLY A 48 -27.92 62.41 7.43
C GLY A 48 -29.09 61.72 6.71
N LEU A 49 -30.01 62.50 6.15
CA LEU A 49 -31.27 62.06 5.54
C LEU A 49 -31.20 61.96 3.99
N GLN A 50 -32.14 61.17 3.43
CA GLN A 50 -32.66 61.26 2.05
C GLN A 50 -31.73 60.83 0.88
N PHE A 51 -32.23 60.40 -0.30
CA PHE A 51 -33.61 60.22 -0.79
C PHE A 51 -33.76 58.97 -1.71
N PHE A 52 -34.99 58.68 -2.15
CA PHE A 52 -35.39 57.57 -3.03
C PHE A 52 -35.00 57.79 -4.50
N ASN A 53 -34.81 56.70 -5.28
CA ASN A 53 -35.79 56.32 -6.32
C ASN A 53 -35.55 54.96 -7.01
N ASN A 54 -36.67 54.31 -7.36
CA ASN A 54 -36.75 53.25 -8.38
C ASN A 54 -36.94 53.87 -9.77
N ASN A 55 -36.53 53.18 -10.85
CA ASN A 55 -37.49 52.65 -11.83
C ASN A 55 -36.87 51.80 -12.95
N ASN A 56 -37.73 50.99 -13.58
CA ASN A 56 -37.46 50.19 -14.79
C ASN A 56 -37.36 51.07 -16.05
N ASN A 57 -36.69 50.61 -17.12
CA ASN A 57 -37.33 49.96 -18.30
C ASN A 57 -36.44 49.87 -19.56
N ASN A 58 -36.49 48.70 -20.21
CA ASN A 58 -36.57 48.39 -21.66
C ASN A 58 -35.84 49.18 -22.79
N ASN A 59 -35.36 48.35 -23.74
CA ASN A 59 -35.51 48.41 -25.22
C ASN A 59 -34.42 48.99 -26.16
N ASN A 60 -33.90 48.07 -27.01
CA ASN A 60 -33.91 48.09 -28.50
C ASN A 60 -32.80 48.72 -29.38
N ASN A 61 -32.53 47.99 -30.49
CA ASN A 61 -32.07 48.41 -31.83
C ASN A 61 -30.61 48.96 -31.96
N ASP A 62 -29.89 48.86 -33.10
CA ASP A 62 -30.10 48.13 -34.38
C ASP A 62 -28.81 48.07 -35.26
N LEU A 63 -28.73 47.06 -36.16
CA LEU A 63 -28.08 47.08 -37.51
C LEU A 63 -26.53 47.39 -37.57
N ILE A 64 -25.79 47.28 -38.69
CA ILE A 64 -26.07 47.05 -40.14
C ILE A 64 -24.84 46.37 -40.85
N MET A 65 -25.08 45.51 -41.86
CA MET A 65 -24.24 45.11 -43.06
C MET A 65 -22.73 44.74 -42.88
N ASP A 66 -22.01 44.03 -43.78
CA ASP A 66 -21.99 43.93 -45.26
C ASP A 66 -21.92 42.49 -45.83
N GLN A 67 -22.02 42.40 -47.17
CA GLN A 67 -21.86 41.19 -48.01
C GLN A 67 -20.56 41.25 -48.83
N ASP A 68 -19.99 40.11 -49.25
CA ASP A 68 -20.10 39.63 -50.65
C ASP A 68 -19.28 38.35 -50.96
N LEU A 69 -19.72 37.65 -52.02
CA LEU A 69 -19.08 36.49 -52.68
C LEU A 69 -18.41 36.94 -54.01
N PRO A 70 -17.54 36.15 -54.66
CA PRO A 70 -17.94 34.97 -55.49
C PRO A 70 -17.31 33.64 -54.98
N GLU A 71 -17.76 32.41 -55.26
CA GLU A 71 -18.35 31.77 -56.48
C GLU A 71 -17.33 31.64 -57.64
N GLU A 72 -17.26 30.60 -58.47
CA GLU A 72 -17.88 29.26 -58.61
C GLU A 72 -16.86 28.38 -59.41
N GLY A 73 -17.00 27.07 -59.66
CA GLY A 73 -18.02 26.08 -59.29
C GLY A 73 -17.97 24.82 -60.21
N LEU A 74 -18.43 23.67 -59.68
CA LEU A 74 -18.98 22.48 -60.40
C LEU A 74 -18.05 21.67 -61.35
N GLY A 75 -18.25 20.35 -61.58
CA GLY A 75 -19.32 19.43 -61.14
C GLY A 75 -18.93 17.92 -61.13
N GLN A 76 -19.92 17.02 -61.04
CA GLN A 76 -19.83 15.56 -60.79
C GLN A 76 -20.28 14.74 -62.06
N PRO A 77 -20.73 13.45 -62.04
CA PRO A 77 -20.58 12.29 -61.12
C PRO A 77 -20.28 10.91 -61.81
N GLY A 78 -20.19 9.80 -61.03
CA GLY A 78 -20.44 8.39 -61.46
C GLY A 78 -19.23 7.55 -61.96
N ASP A 79 -19.29 6.20 -62.08
CA ASP A 79 -20.20 5.21 -61.46
C ASP A 79 -19.70 3.73 -61.58
N GLN A 80 -19.71 2.97 -60.46
CA GLN A 80 -19.78 1.48 -60.25
C GLN A 80 -18.87 0.42 -61.01
N PRO A 81 -18.82 -0.88 -60.56
CA PRO A 81 -17.73 -1.86 -60.84
C PRO A 81 -18.13 -3.07 -61.75
N PRO A 82 -17.27 -4.10 -62.08
CA PRO A 82 -16.94 -5.25 -61.18
C PRO A 82 -15.54 -5.95 -61.40
N GLN A 83 -15.36 -7.18 -60.87
CA GLN A 83 -14.18 -8.10 -60.99
C GLN A 83 -14.29 -9.07 -62.22
N PRO A 84 -13.56 -10.23 -62.43
CA PRO A 84 -12.44 -10.90 -61.70
C PRO A 84 -11.33 -11.64 -62.56
N GLN A 85 -10.49 -12.49 -61.92
CA GLN A 85 -9.72 -13.65 -62.46
C GLN A 85 -8.44 -13.38 -63.33
N GLN A 86 -7.45 -14.29 -63.57
CA GLN A 86 -7.30 -15.76 -63.35
C GLN A 86 -5.80 -16.24 -63.35
N GLN A 87 -5.44 -17.33 -62.61
CA GLN A 87 -4.38 -18.37 -62.89
C GLN A 87 -2.88 -17.97 -63.15
N GLN A 88 -1.87 -18.89 -63.23
CA GLN A 88 -1.42 -20.03 -62.37
C GLN A 88 -0.02 -20.56 -62.84
N GLN A 89 0.52 -21.61 -62.18
CA GLN A 89 1.77 -22.37 -62.48
C GLN A 89 3.10 -21.71 -62.00
N GLN A 90 4.20 -22.42 -61.67
CA GLN A 90 4.55 -23.84 -61.91
C GLN A 90 5.44 -24.47 -60.79
N GLN A 91 5.34 -25.80 -60.65
CA GLN A 91 6.18 -26.84 -59.97
C GLN A 91 7.48 -26.46 -59.19
N GLN A 92 7.68 -26.89 -57.93
CA GLN A 92 8.11 -28.22 -57.38
C GLN A 92 9.58 -28.62 -57.63
N GLN A 93 10.35 -28.93 -56.55
CA GLN A 93 10.89 -30.27 -56.21
C GLN A 93 11.78 -30.30 -54.93
N GLN A 94 11.70 -31.43 -54.20
CA GLN A 94 12.69 -32.11 -53.29
C GLN A 94 13.49 -31.29 -52.25
N GLN A 95 13.44 -31.56 -50.92
CA GLN A 95 13.73 -32.77 -50.11
C GLN A 95 15.24 -33.04 -49.81
N GLN A 96 15.59 -32.96 -48.50
CA GLN A 96 16.40 -33.94 -47.71
C GLN A 96 17.89 -34.21 -48.14
N GLN A 97 18.84 -34.60 -47.27
CA GLN A 97 18.83 -34.98 -45.85
C GLN A 97 20.21 -34.79 -45.15
N GLU A 98 20.20 -34.87 -43.82
CA GLU A 98 21.25 -35.21 -42.82
C GLU A 98 22.77 -35.34 -43.13
N GLN A 99 23.57 -34.66 -42.29
CA GLN A 99 24.63 -35.16 -41.38
C GLN A 99 25.62 -36.28 -41.81
N HIS A 100 26.95 -36.05 -41.68
CA HIS A 100 27.76 -36.54 -40.53
C HIS A 100 29.28 -36.16 -40.58
N MET A 101 29.88 -35.99 -39.38
CA MET A 101 31.25 -36.31 -38.86
C MET A 101 32.51 -36.49 -39.76
N GLN A 102 33.78 -36.31 -39.32
CA GLN A 102 34.48 -35.74 -38.12
C GLN A 102 36.03 -35.96 -38.26
N VAL A 103 36.85 -35.58 -37.25
CA VAL A 103 38.25 -36.03 -36.94
C VAL A 103 39.36 -35.39 -37.82
N GLU A 104 40.47 -34.79 -37.33
CA GLU A 104 40.96 -34.36 -35.98
C GLU A 104 41.83 -33.06 -36.17
N ALA A 105 42.86 -32.57 -35.46
CA ALA A 105 43.71 -32.76 -34.24
C ALA A 105 44.51 -31.41 -34.07
N GLN A 106 45.33 -31.01 -33.08
CA GLN A 106 45.68 -31.20 -31.64
C GLN A 106 46.61 -29.97 -31.32
N GLU A 107 47.06 -29.54 -30.12
CA GLU A 107 47.00 -29.96 -28.70
C GLU A 107 46.01 -29.05 -27.89
N VAL A 108 45.85 -28.96 -26.55
CA VAL A 108 46.65 -29.26 -25.31
C VAL A 108 47.80 -28.20 -25.10
N VAL A 109 48.30 -27.76 -23.93
CA VAL A 109 48.44 -28.26 -22.53
C VAL A 109 48.36 -27.08 -21.52
N PRO A 110 48.06 -27.25 -20.20
CA PRO A 110 47.07 -28.09 -19.50
C PRO A 110 46.00 -27.26 -18.73
N PHE A 111 45.10 -27.93 -17.99
CA PHE A 111 44.19 -27.34 -16.99
C PHE A 111 44.30 -28.14 -15.66
N ASP A 112 44.28 -27.46 -14.50
CA ASP A 112 44.39 -28.10 -13.17
C ASP A 112 43.01 -28.29 -12.52
N PRO A 113 42.60 -29.51 -12.12
CA PRO A 113 41.30 -29.77 -11.50
C PRO A 113 41.03 -29.07 -10.15
N ARG A 114 42.01 -28.41 -9.50
CA ARG A 114 41.86 -27.94 -8.10
C ARG A 114 41.33 -26.51 -7.91
N ASP A 115 41.21 -25.68 -8.96
CA ASP A 115 40.80 -24.26 -8.82
C ASP A 115 39.28 -24.01 -9.02
N PHE A 116 38.47 -25.06 -9.26
CA PHE A 116 37.02 -24.90 -9.46
C PHE A 116 36.21 -24.90 -8.15
N VAL A 117 36.68 -25.61 -7.11
CA VAL A 117 35.95 -25.74 -5.82
C VAL A 117 36.26 -24.57 -4.86
N ALA A 118 37.49 -24.06 -4.88
CA ALA A 118 37.97 -23.05 -3.94
C ALA A 118 37.41 -21.63 -4.13
N ARG A 119 36.70 -21.36 -5.24
CA ARG A 119 36.13 -20.03 -5.56
C ARG A 119 34.61 -19.94 -5.48
N ILE A 120 33.89 -21.07 -5.35
CA ILE A 120 32.42 -21.08 -5.27
C ILE A 120 31.91 -20.96 -3.82
N HIS A 121 32.66 -21.46 -2.83
CA HIS A 121 32.30 -21.30 -1.41
C HIS A 121 32.68 -19.94 -0.79
N ALA A 122 33.29 -19.03 -1.55
CA ALA A 122 33.87 -17.78 -1.06
C ALA A 122 32.93 -16.55 -1.15
N ILE A 123 31.63 -16.74 -0.83
CA ILE A 123 30.68 -15.77 -0.21
C ILE A 123 29.42 -16.58 0.19
N ALA A 124 29.59 -17.52 1.12
CA ALA A 124 28.48 -18.23 1.74
C ALA A 124 27.70 -17.24 2.66
N GLY A 125 26.62 -16.67 2.15
CA GLY A 125 25.85 -15.64 2.86
C GLY A 125 24.56 -15.17 2.17
N ALA A 126 24.12 -15.86 1.12
CA ALA A 126 22.83 -15.63 0.48
C ALA A 126 21.74 -16.43 1.22
N ALA A 127 21.05 -15.79 2.16
CA ALA A 127 19.87 -16.39 2.79
C ALA A 127 18.78 -16.64 1.74
N GLU A 128 18.14 -17.80 1.82
CA GLU A 128 17.28 -18.35 0.78
C GLU A 128 16.07 -17.44 0.42
N PRO A 129 15.59 -17.50 -0.84
CA PRO A 129 14.27 -16.97 -1.17
C PRO A 129 13.18 -17.72 -0.37
N MET A 130 12.06 -17.05 -0.07
CA MET A 130 10.96 -17.65 0.71
C MET A 130 10.05 -18.61 -0.10
N ASP A 131 10.67 -19.45 -0.92
CA ASP A 131 10.09 -20.61 -1.60
C ASP A 131 10.90 -21.83 -1.10
N ALA A 132 10.35 -22.60 -0.16
CA ALA A 132 11.11 -23.55 0.65
C ALA A 132 11.16 -24.98 0.07
N ALA A 133 12.16 -25.74 0.53
CA ALA A 133 12.29 -27.21 0.55
C ALA A 133 12.14 -28.00 -0.78
N SER A 134 13.23 -28.68 -1.14
CA SER A 134 13.17 -29.99 -1.79
C SER A 134 14.36 -30.82 -1.31
N ASP A 135 14.20 -31.51 -0.19
CA ASP A 135 15.24 -32.35 0.39
C ASP A 135 15.48 -33.63 -0.44
N ILE A 136 16.70 -34.15 -0.37
CA ILE A 136 17.03 -35.54 -0.65
C ILE A 136 17.91 -36.01 0.51
N ASP A 137 17.61 -37.19 1.04
CA ASP A 137 18.20 -37.75 2.24
C ASP A 137 19.68 -38.15 2.05
N GLU A 138 20.49 -37.97 3.10
CA GLU A 138 21.53 -38.93 3.46
C GLU A 138 21.73 -38.87 4.99
N GLU A 139 21.63 -40.04 5.65
CA GLU A 139 21.81 -40.19 7.10
C GLU A 139 23.30 -40.31 7.44
N GLU A 140 23.80 -39.61 8.47
CA GLU A 140 25.01 -40.02 9.19
C GLU A 140 24.93 -39.54 10.66
N GLU A 141 25.22 -40.45 11.59
CA GLU A 141 25.36 -40.17 13.04
C GLU A 141 26.82 -39.78 13.35
N GLU A 142 27.05 -38.92 14.35
CA GLU A 142 27.84 -39.24 15.57
C GLU A 142 28.17 -38.00 16.44
N ASP A 143 28.01 -38.22 17.75
CA ASP A 143 28.77 -37.73 18.92
C ASP A 143 28.85 -36.25 19.38
N ASP A 144 28.99 -36.13 20.70
CA ASP A 144 29.00 -34.91 21.53
C ASP A 144 30.39 -34.24 21.66
N GLU A 145 30.42 -32.96 22.04
CA GLU A 145 31.45 -32.47 22.98
C GLU A 145 30.97 -31.24 23.79
N ASP A 146 31.12 -31.28 25.12
CA ASP A 146 30.71 -30.22 26.06
C ASP A 146 31.69 -29.02 26.06
N VAL A 147 31.17 -27.78 26.10
CA VAL A 147 31.96 -26.59 26.46
C VAL A 147 31.15 -25.63 27.37
N ASP A 148 31.46 -25.63 28.67
CA ASP A 148 31.04 -24.60 29.62
C ASP A 148 31.64 -23.23 29.26
N VAL A 149 30.86 -22.15 29.38
CA VAL A 149 31.40 -20.77 29.45
C VAL A 149 30.64 -19.88 30.43
N ASP A 150 31.38 -19.01 31.11
CA ASP A 150 31.00 -18.31 32.35
C ASP A 150 30.07 -17.08 32.15
N TYR A 151 29.31 -16.73 33.20
CA TYR A 151 28.39 -15.59 33.21
C TYR A 151 29.07 -14.30 33.74
N GLY A 152 29.42 -13.40 32.82
CA GLY A 152 29.91 -12.05 33.13
C GLY A 152 28.86 -10.96 32.94
N ASP A 153 28.22 -10.50 34.02
CA ASP A 153 27.38 -9.28 34.01
C ASP A 153 28.24 -8.01 33.91
N THR A 154 28.00 -7.18 32.88
CA THR A 154 27.81 -5.70 32.89
C THR A 154 28.25 -5.05 31.58
N ASP A 155 27.31 -4.50 30.81
CA ASP A 155 27.18 -3.02 30.71
C ASP A 155 25.91 -2.62 29.94
N SER A 156 25.02 -1.89 30.62
CA SER A 156 23.85 -1.27 30.00
C SER A 156 24.24 0.01 29.25
N ASP A 157 23.64 0.21 28.08
CA ASP A 157 23.40 1.48 27.35
C ASP A 157 23.94 1.53 25.91
N SER A 158 24.84 0.63 25.50
CA SER A 158 25.22 0.46 24.07
C SER A 158 24.19 -0.31 23.24
N GLU A 159 23.35 -1.12 23.91
CA GLU A 159 22.52 -2.18 23.32
C GLU A 159 21.55 -1.77 22.20
N PHE A 160 21.21 -0.48 22.11
CA PHE A 160 20.28 0.02 21.11
C PHE A 160 20.97 0.47 19.82
N GLU A 161 22.20 1.00 19.89
CA GLU A 161 22.85 1.62 18.72
C GLU A 161 23.29 0.58 17.67
N GLU A 162 23.80 -0.59 18.07
CA GLU A 162 24.21 -1.66 17.14
C GLU A 162 23.07 -2.13 16.19
N MET A 163 21.81 -1.98 16.59
CA MET A 163 20.67 -2.37 15.76
C MET A 163 20.29 -1.28 14.72
N TYR A 164 20.83 -0.06 14.84
CA TYR A 164 20.57 1.06 13.93
C TYR A 164 21.84 1.62 13.25
N SER A 165 23.05 1.26 13.70
CA SER A 165 24.34 1.75 13.16
C SER A 165 24.52 1.44 11.67
N ASP A 166 24.05 0.27 11.25
CA ASP A 166 24.32 -0.31 9.93
C ASP A 166 23.15 -0.12 8.92
N GLU A 167 22.23 0.83 9.17
CA GLU A 167 21.41 1.41 8.09
C GLU A 167 22.30 2.30 7.19
N SER A 168 23.17 1.65 6.41
CA SER A 168 24.02 2.26 5.39
C SER A 168 23.16 2.95 4.32
N THR A 169 22.87 4.23 4.57
CA THR A 169 22.14 5.11 3.64
C THR A 169 22.89 5.08 2.31
N SER A 170 22.20 4.74 1.21
CA SER A 170 22.89 4.47 -0.05
C SER A 170 23.61 5.72 -0.59
N SER A 171 24.56 5.55 -1.50
CA SER A 171 25.14 6.67 -2.26
C SER A 171 24.06 7.60 -2.82
N ASP A 172 22.99 6.98 -3.32
CA ASP A 172 21.91 7.62 -4.04
C ASP A 172 20.97 8.38 -3.08
N GLU A 173 20.71 7.82 -1.89
CA GLU A 173 19.98 8.48 -0.81
C GLU A 173 20.80 9.63 -0.21
N LEU A 174 22.11 9.45 -0.06
CA LEU A 174 23.05 10.51 0.30
C LEU A 174 23.14 11.59 -0.79
N GLU A 175 22.93 11.26 -2.07
CA GLU A 175 22.87 12.25 -3.14
C GLU A 175 21.51 12.95 -3.23
N GLU A 176 20.38 12.28 -3.03
CA GLU A 176 19.08 12.96 -2.85
C GLU A 176 19.15 13.91 -1.64
N GLN A 177 19.68 13.45 -0.50
CA GLN A 177 19.91 14.28 0.67
C GLN A 177 20.88 15.44 0.39
N LYS A 178 21.98 15.22 -0.36
CA LYS A 178 22.92 16.31 -0.73
C LYS A 178 22.37 17.25 -1.80
N GLN A 179 21.44 16.84 -2.66
CA GLN A 179 20.76 17.76 -3.57
C GLN A 179 19.76 18.64 -2.80
N LEU A 180 19.04 18.05 -1.84
CA LEU A 180 18.17 18.81 -0.92
C LEU A 180 18.98 19.71 0.03
N SER A 181 20.10 19.24 0.57
CA SER A 181 20.99 20.03 1.44
C SER A 181 21.69 21.13 0.65
N LYS A 182 22.15 20.90 -0.60
CA LYS A 182 22.72 21.98 -1.44
C LYS A 182 21.72 23.09 -1.78
N GLN A 183 20.41 22.87 -1.69
CA GLN A 183 19.41 23.96 -1.75
C GLN A 183 19.27 24.75 -0.44
N ILE A 184 19.87 24.27 0.66
CA ILE A 184 19.80 24.83 2.01
C ILE A 184 21.17 25.40 2.46
N ASP A 185 22.27 24.68 2.23
CA ASP A 185 23.64 24.97 2.69
C ASP A 185 24.24 26.25 2.06
N VAL A 186 23.70 26.69 0.91
CA VAL A 186 24.04 27.98 0.28
C VAL A 186 23.69 29.18 1.20
N PHE A 187 22.87 28.98 2.24
CA PHE A 187 22.49 30.02 3.20
C PHE A 187 23.28 30.03 4.53
N LEU A 188 24.26 29.14 4.74
CA LEU A 188 24.89 28.95 6.07
C LEU A 188 26.41 29.14 6.14
N THR A 189 27.06 29.75 5.14
CA THR A 189 28.53 29.97 5.12
C THR A 189 28.96 31.44 5.06
N SER A 190 28.46 32.28 5.98
CA SER A 190 29.08 33.57 6.32
C SER A 190 28.95 33.89 7.81
N GLY A 191 29.91 33.43 8.63
CA GLY A 191 29.88 33.59 10.08
C GLY A 191 30.35 34.96 10.57
N GLN A 192 29.45 35.75 11.16
CA GLN A 192 29.74 36.88 12.06
C GLN A 192 28.72 36.90 13.23
N HIS A 193 28.92 37.80 14.20
CA HIS A 193 28.33 37.72 15.55
C HIS A 193 26.78 37.74 15.63
N PRO A 194 26.18 37.11 16.66
CA PRO A 194 24.73 36.97 16.78
C PRO A 194 24.04 38.23 17.30
N SER A 195 23.63 39.11 16.39
CA SER A 195 22.66 40.17 16.64
C SER A 195 21.79 40.42 15.40
N GLU A 196 20.46 40.42 15.59
CA GLU A 196 19.46 40.88 14.61
C GLU A 196 19.35 40.12 13.26
N LEU A 197 19.07 38.81 13.29
CA LEU A 197 18.58 38.07 12.10
C LEU A 197 17.29 37.29 12.37
N GLN A 198 16.17 38.01 12.58
CA GLN A 198 14.83 37.44 12.39
C GLN A 198 14.47 37.39 10.89
N GLY A 199 15.24 36.64 10.10
CA GLY A 199 14.84 36.29 8.75
C GLY A 199 13.56 35.44 8.75
N PRO A 200 12.62 35.64 7.82
CA PRO A 200 11.44 34.79 7.73
C PRO A 200 11.85 33.37 7.34
N LEU A 201 11.52 32.38 8.16
CA LEU A 201 11.71 30.96 7.85
C LEU A 201 11.19 30.64 6.43
N PRO A 202 11.94 29.86 5.62
CA PRO A 202 11.53 29.55 4.25
C PRO A 202 10.13 28.95 4.25
N SER A 203 9.24 29.55 3.44
CA SER A 203 7.86 29.12 3.38
C SER A 203 7.77 27.72 2.76
N LYS A 204 7.25 26.73 3.51
CA LYS A 204 6.82 25.43 2.94
C LYS A 204 6.08 25.71 1.62
N PRO A 205 6.41 24.99 0.52
CA PRO A 205 5.84 25.28 -0.79
C PRO A 205 4.32 25.18 -0.80
N GLN A 206 3.68 25.73 -1.85
CA GLN A 206 2.24 25.73 -1.91
C GLN A 206 1.68 24.31 -2.05
N TYR A 207 0.70 23.96 -1.21
CA TYR A 207 0.02 22.68 -1.28
C TYR A 207 -0.72 22.54 -2.62
N ALA A 208 -0.32 21.55 -3.41
CA ALA A 208 -0.99 21.14 -4.63
C ALA A 208 -1.47 19.69 -4.44
N PHE A 209 -2.77 19.46 -4.59
CA PHE A 209 -3.30 18.10 -4.53
C PHE A 209 -2.97 17.36 -5.83
N GLN A 210 -2.39 16.16 -5.71
CA GLN A 210 -1.86 15.39 -6.84
C GLN A 210 -2.39 13.93 -6.74
N PRO A 211 -3.51 13.61 -7.43
CA PRO A 211 -3.99 12.24 -7.54
C PRO A 211 -3.09 11.43 -8.47
N LEU A 212 -3.06 10.11 -8.28
CA LEU A 212 -2.27 9.17 -9.07
C LEU A 212 -0.77 9.52 -9.15
N ARG A 213 -0.23 10.16 -8.11
CA ARG A 213 1.20 10.37 -7.88
C ARG A 213 1.62 9.68 -6.58
N LEU A 214 2.68 8.87 -6.64
CA LEU A 214 3.31 8.28 -5.46
C LEU A 214 4.23 9.32 -4.78
N VAL A 215 4.16 9.42 -3.45
CA VAL A 215 4.93 10.38 -2.64
C VAL A 215 5.50 9.68 -1.40
N LYS A 216 6.81 9.87 -1.13
CA LYS A 216 7.47 9.34 0.08
C LYS A 216 7.00 10.09 1.33
N CYS A 217 6.53 9.35 2.33
CA CYS A 217 6.06 9.89 3.61
C CYS A 217 7.27 10.18 4.51
N GLN A 218 7.70 11.44 4.56
CA GLN A 218 8.77 11.85 5.46
C GLN A 218 8.31 11.79 6.92
N TYR A 219 8.72 10.71 7.60
CA TYR A 219 8.46 10.48 9.02
C TYR A 219 9.74 10.43 9.85
N ARG A 220 10.89 10.03 9.29
CA ARG A 220 12.13 9.76 10.05
C ARG A 220 12.54 10.96 10.93
N ASP A 221 12.51 12.17 10.39
CA ASP A 221 12.80 13.46 11.06
C ASP A 221 11.98 13.75 12.33
N LYS A 222 10.89 13.00 12.59
CA LYS A 222 10.00 13.15 13.75
C LYS A 222 10.27 12.13 14.87
N HIS A 223 11.28 11.28 14.72
CA HIS A 223 11.57 10.17 15.63
C HIS A 223 13.06 10.09 15.96
N PHE A 224 13.37 9.59 17.15
CA PHE A 224 14.70 9.07 17.47
C PHE A 224 14.91 7.71 16.75
N PRO A 225 16.15 7.20 16.64
CA PRO A 225 16.41 5.82 16.23
C PRO A 225 15.52 4.84 17.01
N GLY A 226 14.90 3.89 16.31
CA GLY A 226 13.95 2.94 16.91
C GLY A 226 12.56 3.51 17.28
N GLY A 227 12.28 4.78 17.01
CA GLY A 227 10.91 5.34 17.14
C GLY A 227 9.95 4.94 16.02
N PHE A 228 10.36 4.04 15.12
CA PHE A 228 9.62 3.60 13.93
C PHE A 228 10.00 2.16 13.55
N PRO A 229 9.16 1.43 12.79
CA PRO A 229 9.45 0.04 12.42
C PRO A 229 10.72 -0.12 11.57
N LEU A 230 11.57 -1.05 11.97
CA LEU A 230 12.73 -1.52 11.20
C LEU A 230 12.35 -2.03 9.80
N ALA A 231 13.32 -1.99 8.89
CA ALA A 231 13.21 -2.53 7.53
C ALA A 231 12.79 -4.01 7.52
N ARG A 232 11.80 -4.39 6.69
CA ARG A 232 11.16 -5.71 6.76
C ARG A 232 10.53 -6.17 5.45
N SER A 233 10.51 -7.49 5.25
CA SER A 233 9.74 -8.17 4.21
C SER A 233 8.64 -9.06 4.80
N GLY A 234 7.65 -9.42 4.02
CA GLY A 234 6.71 -10.51 4.33
C GLY A 234 5.62 -10.19 5.37
N HIS A 235 5.77 -9.06 6.09
CA HIS A 235 4.77 -8.40 6.93
C HIS A 235 3.45 -8.10 6.21
N ARG A 236 2.43 -7.71 6.99
CA ARG A 236 1.19 -7.10 6.46
C ARG A 236 0.95 -5.72 7.04
N ILE A 237 0.40 -4.81 6.22
CA ILE A 237 -0.15 -3.53 6.67
C ILE A 237 -1.66 -3.46 6.40
N ILE A 238 -2.39 -2.74 7.24
CA ILE A 238 -3.83 -2.46 7.07
C ILE A 238 -4.16 -1.05 7.56
N ALA A 239 -5.08 -0.35 6.91
CA ALA A 239 -5.39 1.05 7.23
C ALA A 239 -6.82 1.24 7.76
N SER A 240 -6.99 2.23 8.63
CA SER A 240 -8.27 2.83 9.01
C SER A 240 -8.42 4.22 8.37
N ASN A 241 -9.44 4.98 8.76
CA ASN A 241 -9.60 6.40 8.38
C ASN A 241 -8.51 7.37 8.94
N SER A 242 -7.63 6.90 9.82
CA SER A 242 -6.75 7.76 10.64
C SER A 242 -5.35 7.20 10.88
N HIS A 243 -5.19 5.87 10.86
CA HIS A 243 -3.94 5.19 11.11
C HIS A 243 -3.69 4.10 10.05
N LEU A 244 -2.44 3.93 9.65
CA LEU A 244 -1.94 2.69 9.05
C LEU A 244 -1.36 1.83 10.18
N TYR A 245 -1.60 0.53 10.15
CA TYR A 245 -1.00 -0.44 11.06
C TYR A 245 -0.04 -1.34 10.30
N SER A 246 1.07 -1.75 10.92
CA SER A 246 2.04 -2.69 10.37
C SER A 246 2.30 -3.80 11.38
N LEU A 247 2.09 -5.04 10.98
CA LEU A 247 2.21 -6.25 11.80
C LEU A 247 3.26 -7.19 11.21
N GLY A 248 4.20 -7.65 12.06
CA GLY A 248 5.07 -8.76 11.72
C GLY A 248 6.19 -8.44 10.72
N GLY A 249 6.60 -9.47 10.00
CA GLY A 249 7.68 -9.47 9.01
C GLY A 249 9.02 -10.01 9.51
N TYR A 250 9.98 -10.04 8.58
CA TYR A 250 11.32 -10.59 8.76
C TYR A 250 12.41 -9.65 8.24
N ASN A 251 13.60 -9.72 8.86
CA ASN A 251 14.85 -9.16 8.34
C ASN A 251 16.04 -10.00 8.86
N PRO A 252 16.90 -10.58 7.98
CA PRO A 252 18.06 -11.38 8.39
C PRO A 252 18.99 -10.68 9.39
N ARG A 253 19.24 -9.37 9.22
CA ARG A 253 20.14 -8.61 10.12
C ARG A 253 19.55 -8.55 11.53
N SER A 254 18.25 -8.29 11.65
CA SER A 254 17.53 -8.29 12.94
C SER A 254 17.36 -9.69 13.53
N ALA A 255 17.15 -10.70 12.69
CA ALA A 255 17.03 -12.10 13.10
C ALA A 255 18.32 -12.65 13.71
N LEU A 256 19.49 -12.29 13.16
CA LEU A 256 20.79 -12.65 13.73
C LEU A 256 20.97 -12.07 15.15
N VAL A 257 20.55 -10.82 15.37
CA VAL A 257 20.56 -10.18 16.70
C VAL A 257 19.53 -10.81 17.64
N ALA A 258 18.36 -11.20 17.14
CA ALA A 258 17.33 -11.88 17.93
C ALA A 258 17.78 -13.28 18.39
N SER A 259 18.41 -14.05 17.49
CA SER A 259 18.96 -15.39 17.76
C SER A 259 19.96 -15.36 18.93
N ARG A 260 20.94 -14.44 18.87
CA ARG A 260 21.92 -14.22 19.96
C ARG A 260 21.31 -13.84 21.32
N ARG A 261 20.04 -13.41 21.36
CA ARG A 261 19.32 -13.02 22.59
C ARG A 261 18.19 -14.01 22.94
N GLY A 262 18.12 -15.18 22.29
CA GLY A 262 17.06 -16.18 22.52
C GLY A 262 15.64 -15.69 22.14
N ARG A 263 15.54 -14.68 21.27
CA ARG A 263 14.27 -14.04 20.89
C ARG A 263 13.77 -14.57 19.56
N CYS A 264 12.45 -14.43 19.34
CA CYS A 264 11.84 -14.75 18.05
C CYS A 264 12.50 -13.99 16.90
N LEU A 265 12.82 -14.73 15.84
CA LEU A 265 13.54 -14.26 14.65
C LEU A 265 12.66 -13.38 13.73
N LEU A 266 11.35 -13.36 13.98
CA LEU A 266 10.36 -12.51 13.33
C LEU A 266 9.97 -11.32 14.22
N PHE A 267 9.55 -10.23 13.60
CA PHE A 267 9.16 -9.01 14.30
C PHE A 267 7.84 -9.18 15.09
N GLN A 268 7.91 -9.61 16.35
CA GLN A 268 6.77 -9.71 17.28
C GLN A 268 6.26 -8.33 17.75
N GLU A 269 5.72 -7.56 16.83
CA GLU A 269 5.29 -6.18 17.05
C GLU A 269 4.16 -5.75 16.10
N LEU A 270 3.28 -4.89 16.63
CA LEU A 270 2.26 -4.15 15.90
C LEU A 270 2.53 -2.66 16.05
N TRP A 271 2.90 -2.01 14.96
CA TRP A 271 3.08 -0.57 14.87
C TRP A 271 1.82 0.12 14.33
N SER A 272 1.59 1.37 14.71
CA SER A 272 0.65 2.28 14.04
C SER A 272 1.34 3.57 13.57
N PHE A 273 0.93 4.09 12.42
CA PHE A 273 1.36 5.36 11.84
C PHE A 273 0.15 6.27 11.73
N ASN A 274 0.15 7.40 12.45
CA ASN A 274 -0.94 8.36 12.41
C ASN A 274 -0.81 9.29 11.19
N PHE A 275 -1.84 9.35 10.35
CA PHE A 275 -1.80 10.13 9.10
C PHE A 275 -1.75 11.65 9.31
N ALA A 276 -2.23 12.15 10.45
CA ALA A 276 -2.34 13.58 10.72
C ALA A 276 -1.05 14.17 11.32
N THR A 277 -0.37 13.42 12.20
CA THR A 277 0.94 13.83 12.76
C THR A 277 2.12 13.32 11.94
N SER A 278 1.93 12.32 11.07
CA SER A 278 3.00 11.58 10.36
C SER A 278 3.99 10.91 11.32
N THR A 279 3.50 10.36 12.43
CA THR A 279 4.32 9.69 13.46
C THR A 279 3.96 8.22 13.60
N TRP A 280 4.98 7.39 13.74
CA TRP A 280 4.86 6.00 14.17
C TRP A 280 4.72 5.89 15.70
N LYS A 281 4.13 4.79 16.14
CA LYS A 281 3.99 4.39 17.55
C LYS A 281 3.89 2.86 17.61
N LEU A 282 4.68 2.24 18.47
CA LEU A 282 4.49 0.83 18.83
C LEU A 282 3.18 0.72 19.63
N GLU A 283 2.23 -0.10 19.16
CA GLU A 283 0.98 -0.38 19.87
C GLU A 283 1.16 -1.60 20.79
N LEU A 284 1.64 -2.71 20.23
CA LEU A 284 1.75 -4.00 20.89
C LEU A 284 3.09 -4.68 20.55
N ASN A 285 3.65 -5.41 21.50
CA ASN A 285 4.80 -6.29 21.29
C ASN A 285 4.78 -7.45 22.32
N ALA A 286 5.76 -8.36 22.23
CA ALA A 286 5.87 -9.48 23.17
C ALA A 286 5.85 -9.05 24.66
N ASP A 287 6.54 -7.97 25.00
CA ASP A 287 6.67 -7.48 26.38
C ASP A 287 5.33 -6.97 26.97
N ASN A 288 4.42 -6.46 26.12
CA ASN A 288 3.18 -5.82 26.55
C ASN A 288 1.89 -6.58 26.17
N ALA A 289 1.99 -7.65 25.37
CA ALA A 289 0.85 -8.45 24.94
C ALA A 289 1.20 -9.95 24.86
N SER A 290 0.82 -10.70 25.89
CA SER A 290 1.19 -12.12 26.11
C SER A 290 0.70 -13.13 25.06
N ASN A 291 -0.08 -12.72 24.06
CA ASN A 291 -0.62 -13.58 23.00
C ASN A 291 -0.15 -13.12 21.60
N MET A 292 0.98 -12.41 21.50
CA MET A 292 1.60 -12.15 20.19
C MET A 292 1.98 -13.48 19.53
N PRO A 293 1.55 -13.76 18.28
CA PRO A 293 1.99 -14.95 17.55
C PRO A 293 3.47 -14.89 17.20
N VAL A 294 4.08 -16.04 16.91
CA VAL A 294 5.45 -16.15 16.42
C VAL A 294 5.48 -16.21 14.89
N GLU A 295 4.37 -16.62 14.28
CA GLU A 295 4.17 -16.97 12.87
C GLU A 295 3.86 -15.72 12.02
N LEU A 296 4.66 -14.68 12.21
CA LEU A 296 4.40 -13.32 11.75
C LEU A 296 4.96 -12.98 10.37
N ALA A 297 5.46 -13.96 9.61
CA ALA A 297 5.77 -13.82 8.20
C ALA A 297 4.63 -14.39 7.37
N SER A 298 4.28 -13.73 6.27
CA SER A 298 3.29 -14.23 5.31
C SER A 298 1.87 -14.42 5.87
N ASN A 299 1.55 -13.85 7.02
CA ASN A 299 0.19 -13.88 7.56
C ASN A 299 -0.80 -13.10 6.68
N ALA A 300 -2.09 -13.29 6.97
CA ALA A 300 -3.16 -12.44 6.46
C ALA A 300 -3.62 -11.47 7.55
N LEU A 301 -4.05 -10.26 7.17
CA LEU A 301 -4.48 -9.21 8.10
C LEU A 301 -5.66 -8.42 7.53
N THR A 302 -6.67 -8.18 8.35
CA THR A 302 -7.85 -7.38 8.00
C THR A 302 -8.30 -6.51 9.18
N ILE A 303 -9.18 -5.54 8.93
CA ILE A 303 -9.75 -4.66 9.94
C ILE A 303 -11.28 -4.63 9.81
N HIS A 304 -11.97 -4.83 10.93
CA HIS A 304 -13.43 -4.85 10.99
C HIS A 304 -13.90 -4.18 12.28
N ASN A 305 -14.79 -3.18 12.17
CA ASN A 305 -15.28 -2.39 13.31
C ASN A 305 -14.15 -1.82 14.21
N ASN A 306 -13.07 -1.35 13.59
CA ASN A 306 -11.86 -0.80 14.26
C ASN A 306 -11.06 -1.82 15.09
N VAL A 307 -11.33 -3.12 14.92
CA VAL A 307 -10.57 -4.25 15.49
C VAL A 307 -9.79 -4.93 14.36
N LEU A 308 -8.51 -5.24 14.61
CA LEU A 308 -7.67 -5.94 13.64
C LEU A 308 -7.78 -7.45 13.88
N ILE A 309 -7.83 -8.23 12.79
CA ILE A 309 -7.86 -9.69 12.82
C ILE A 309 -6.76 -10.21 11.89
N SER A 310 -5.86 -11.05 12.39
CA SER A 310 -4.92 -11.82 11.55
C SER A 310 -5.27 -13.31 11.55
N HIS A 311 -4.85 -14.01 10.50
CA HIS A 311 -4.99 -15.45 10.36
C HIS A 311 -3.82 -16.04 9.57
N GLY A 312 -3.37 -17.22 9.97
CA GLY A 312 -2.28 -17.96 9.35
C GLY A 312 -0.94 -17.21 9.38
N GLY A 313 0.01 -17.72 8.60
CA GLY A 313 1.39 -17.25 8.58
C GLY A 313 2.38 -18.33 9.00
N THR A 314 3.66 -18.00 8.94
CA THR A 314 4.77 -18.90 9.26
C THR A 314 5.83 -18.21 10.12
N GLY A 315 6.54 -19.00 10.93
CA GLY A 315 7.69 -18.59 11.74
C GLY A 315 8.97 -18.46 10.91
N TYR A 316 10.11 -18.76 11.54
CA TYR A 316 11.40 -18.97 10.87
C TYR A 316 12.06 -20.22 11.48
N PRO A 317 12.61 -21.15 10.68
CA PRO A 317 12.60 -21.17 9.21
C PRO A 317 11.19 -21.21 8.59
N PHE A 318 11.10 -20.87 7.31
CA PHE A 318 9.81 -20.66 6.64
C PHE A 318 9.20 -21.98 6.16
N GLY A 319 7.93 -22.22 6.49
CA GLY A 319 7.25 -23.49 6.21
C GLY A 319 7.23 -24.44 7.41
N GLU A 320 8.35 -24.64 8.10
CA GLU A 320 8.47 -25.56 9.25
C GLU A 320 7.43 -25.31 10.35
N SER A 321 7.26 -24.04 10.72
CA SER A 321 6.25 -23.61 11.69
C SER A 321 5.20 -22.78 10.96
N CYS A 322 4.02 -23.37 10.73
CA CYS A 322 2.85 -22.71 10.14
C CYS A 322 1.71 -22.60 11.17
N SER A 323 0.82 -21.63 10.98
CA SER A 323 -0.36 -21.44 11.84
C SER A 323 -1.69 -21.55 11.08
N ASN A 324 -2.75 -21.97 11.77
CA ASN A 324 -4.15 -21.78 11.36
C ASN A 324 -4.96 -20.97 12.39
N ASP A 325 -4.32 -20.44 13.45
CA ASP A 325 -4.99 -19.65 14.47
C ASP A 325 -5.53 -18.33 13.90
N CYS A 326 -6.42 -17.68 14.67
CA CYS A 326 -6.89 -16.33 14.41
C CYS A 326 -6.60 -15.43 15.62
N TYR A 327 -5.98 -14.28 15.41
CA TYR A 327 -5.61 -13.35 16.47
C TYR A 327 -6.35 -12.02 16.32
N VAL A 328 -6.94 -11.55 17.42
CA VAL A 328 -7.65 -10.28 17.52
C VAL A 328 -6.77 -9.27 18.26
N TYR A 329 -6.42 -8.17 17.60
CA TYR A 329 -5.59 -7.10 18.17
C TYR A 329 -6.45 -5.88 18.48
N ARG A 330 -6.33 -5.39 19.71
CA ARG A 330 -6.96 -4.15 20.20
C ARG A 330 -5.85 -3.16 20.54
N THR A 331 -5.99 -1.90 20.11
CA THR A 331 -4.92 -0.89 20.21
C THR A 331 -5.39 0.37 20.95
N ALA A 332 -4.46 1.06 21.62
CA ALA A 332 -4.77 2.32 22.30
C ALA A 332 -5.18 3.41 21.29
N SER A 333 -4.56 3.39 20.11
CA SER A 333 -4.87 4.35 19.03
C SER A 333 -6.24 4.08 18.35
N ALA A 334 -6.80 2.88 18.50
CA ALA A 334 -8.20 2.58 18.19
C ALA A 334 -9.19 3.01 19.31
N GLY A 335 -8.70 3.47 20.46
CA GLY A 335 -9.52 3.83 21.62
C GLY A 335 -9.96 2.65 22.47
N ALA A 336 -9.29 1.49 22.36
CA ALA A 336 -9.59 0.28 23.11
C ALA A 336 -8.49 -0.04 24.14
N THR A 337 -8.80 -0.88 25.12
CA THR A 337 -7.78 -1.50 25.99
C THR A 337 -6.80 -2.30 25.12
N PRO A 338 -5.49 -2.03 25.17
CA PRO A 338 -4.50 -2.75 24.36
C PRO A 338 -4.44 -4.23 24.69
N GLY A 339 -4.16 -5.06 23.69
CA GLY A 339 -3.82 -6.47 23.86
C GLY A 339 -4.17 -7.33 22.66
N VAL A 340 -3.73 -8.59 22.72
CA VAL A 340 -4.03 -9.62 21.71
C VAL A 340 -4.85 -10.75 22.35
N GLU A 341 -5.86 -11.24 21.63
CA GLU A 341 -6.67 -12.42 21.96
C GLU A 341 -6.53 -13.46 20.85
N ARG A 342 -5.95 -14.63 21.14
CA ARG A 342 -6.05 -15.80 20.26
C ARG A 342 -7.48 -16.33 20.35
N LEU A 343 -8.19 -16.34 19.23
CA LEU A 343 -9.57 -16.81 19.19
C LEU A 343 -9.62 -18.32 19.39
N LYS A 344 -10.28 -18.76 20.47
CA LYS A 344 -10.69 -20.15 20.61
C LYS A 344 -11.74 -20.45 19.53
N VAL A 345 -11.38 -21.30 18.58
CA VAL A 345 -12.22 -21.73 17.45
C VAL A 345 -12.41 -23.25 17.45
N THR A 346 -13.44 -23.73 16.75
CA THR A 346 -13.76 -25.16 16.56
C THR A 346 -14.32 -25.40 15.15
N GLY A 347 -14.65 -26.65 14.81
CA GLY A 347 -15.20 -27.01 13.49
C GLY A 347 -14.11 -27.45 12.51
N ASP A 348 -14.35 -27.22 11.22
CA ASP A 348 -13.49 -27.67 10.12
C ASP A 348 -12.34 -26.66 9.92
N LEU A 349 -11.38 -26.64 10.84
CA LEU A 349 -10.24 -25.73 10.76
C LEU A 349 -9.45 -25.94 9.44
N PRO A 350 -9.00 -24.87 8.76
CA PRO A 350 -8.06 -25.00 7.66
C PRO A 350 -6.73 -25.58 8.16
N THR A 351 -5.99 -26.26 7.27
CA THR A 351 -4.60 -26.67 7.52
C THR A 351 -3.75 -25.46 7.90
N ALA A 352 -2.77 -25.66 8.80
CA ALA A 352 -1.80 -24.64 9.16
C ALA A 352 -0.99 -24.22 7.92
N GLN A 353 -1.05 -22.94 7.55
CA GLN A 353 -0.54 -22.47 6.26
C GLN A 353 -0.21 -20.97 6.26
N TYR A 354 0.55 -20.54 5.26
CA TYR A 354 0.96 -19.16 5.08
C TYR A 354 0.70 -18.61 3.68
N GLY A 355 0.63 -17.28 3.60
CA GLY A 355 0.17 -16.53 2.44
C GLY A 355 -1.32 -16.64 2.05
N PRO A 356 -2.29 -16.98 2.94
CA PRO A 356 -3.69 -16.97 2.55
C PRO A 356 -4.20 -15.56 2.22
N GLY A 357 -5.19 -15.47 1.34
CA GLY A 357 -6.00 -14.26 1.15
C GLY A 357 -7.24 -14.31 2.04
N ILE A 358 -7.55 -13.23 2.77
CA ILE A 358 -8.76 -13.17 3.63
C ILE A 358 -9.71 -12.04 3.26
N VAL A 359 -11.02 -12.33 3.37
CA VAL A 359 -12.12 -11.39 3.09
C VAL A 359 -13.20 -11.53 4.15
N ILE A 360 -13.75 -10.42 4.65
CA ILE A 360 -14.91 -10.45 5.55
C ILE A 360 -16.19 -10.15 4.76
N HIS A 361 -17.16 -11.06 4.84
CA HIS A 361 -18.50 -10.89 4.27
C HIS A 361 -19.58 -11.20 5.31
N LYS A 362 -20.50 -10.26 5.53
CA LYS A 362 -21.52 -10.31 6.59
C LYS A 362 -20.86 -10.51 7.96
N HIS A 363 -20.93 -11.71 8.52
CA HIS A 363 -20.34 -12.11 9.81
C HIS A 363 -19.31 -13.24 9.66
N TYR A 364 -18.92 -13.58 8.43
CA TYR A 364 -17.91 -14.60 8.13
C TYR A 364 -16.59 -13.95 7.72
N LEU A 365 -15.47 -14.51 8.21
CA LEU A 365 -14.14 -14.31 7.65
C LEU A 365 -13.85 -15.51 6.73
N TYR A 366 -13.76 -15.26 5.43
CA TYR A 366 -13.31 -16.24 4.43
C TYR A 366 -11.78 -16.22 4.34
N THR A 367 -11.18 -17.39 4.15
CA THR A 367 -9.76 -17.58 3.82
C THR A 367 -9.66 -18.39 2.54
N ILE A 368 -8.77 -18.00 1.63
CA ILE A 368 -8.62 -18.57 0.28
C ILE A 368 -7.14 -18.82 -0.03
N GLY A 369 -6.82 -20.10 -0.28
CA GLY A 369 -5.51 -20.57 -0.71
C GLY A 369 -4.37 -20.28 0.25
N GLY A 370 -3.14 -20.50 -0.21
CA GLY A 370 -1.92 -20.43 0.60
C GLY A 370 -1.01 -21.63 0.35
N THR A 371 -0.05 -21.85 1.24
CA THR A 371 0.87 -22.99 1.20
C THR A 371 1.26 -23.48 2.60
N THR A 372 1.51 -24.78 2.74
CA THR A 372 2.10 -25.40 3.93
C THR A 372 3.62 -25.29 3.97
N GLY A 373 4.25 -24.77 2.92
CA GLY A 373 5.68 -24.88 2.62
C GLY A 373 5.93 -25.87 1.49
N PHE A 374 5.21 -27.00 1.51
CA PHE A 374 5.34 -28.10 0.55
C PHE A 374 4.19 -28.09 -0.47
N ASP A 375 2.95 -28.07 0.04
CA ASP A 375 1.73 -28.05 -0.78
C ASP A 375 1.24 -26.63 -1.04
N TYR A 376 0.58 -26.42 -2.17
CA TYR A 376 -0.09 -25.17 -2.53
C TYR A 376 -1.58 -25.43 -2.70
N THR A 377 -2.43 -24.56 -2.15
CA THR A 377 -3.88 -24.75 -2.17
C THR A 377 -4.65 -23.53 -2.69
N CYS A 378 -5.88 -23.77 -3.15
CA CYS A 378 -6.93 -22.78 -3.38
C CYS A 378 -8.25 -23.21 -2.72
N ASP A 379 -8.17 -23.88 -1.56
CA ASP A 379 -9.34 -24.21 -0.75
C ASP A 379 -10.00 -22.95 -0.19
N VAL A 380 -11.30 -23.06 0.11
CA VAL A 380 -12.09 -21.97 0.69
C VAL A 380 -12.71 -22.43 1.99
N TYR A 381 -12.27 -21.82 3.10
CA TYR A 381 -12.83 -22.01 4.42
C TYR A 381 -13.45 -20.70 4.92
N ARG A 382 -14.40 -20.78 5.86
CA ARG A 382 -14.95 -19.58 6.53
C ARG A 382 -15.14 -19.77 8.03
N LEU A 383 -14.82 -18.73 8.78
CA LEU A 383 -15.04 -18.63 10.23
C LEU A 383 -16.27 -17.76 10.49
N ASP A 384 -17.33 -18.30 11.10
CA ASP A 384 -18.42 -17.48 11.64
C ASP A 384 -17.90 -16.75 12.89
N LEU A 385 -17.72 -15.43 12.78
CA LEU A 385 -17.12 -14.59 13.83
C LEU A 385 -18.01 -14.46 15.08
N ARG A 386 -19.25 -14.97 15.05
CA ARG A 386 -20.20 -14.96 16.19
C ARG A 386 -20.13 -16.26 16.98
N THR A 387 -20.09 -17.40 16.29
CA THR A 387 -20.06 -18.74 16.91
C THR A 387 -18.63 -19.24 17.16
N ARG A 388 -17.65 -18.65 16.45
CA ARG A 388 -16.24 -19.09 16.41
C ARG A 388 -16.04 -20.49 15.80
N ILE A 389 -16.95 -20.89 14.91
CA ILE A 389 -16.90 -22.17 14.19
C ILE A 389 -16.37 -21.93 12.78
N TRP A 390 -15.33 -22.71 12.41
CA TRP A 390 -14.86 -22.87 11.05
C TRP A 390 -15.73 -23.89 10.29
N GLU A 391 -16.01 -23.58 9.04
CA GLU A 391 -16.70 -24.43 8.06
C GLU A 391 -15.81 -24.52 6.82
N ASN A 392 -15.59 -25.73 6.29
CA ASN A 392 -15.08 -25.86 4.93
C ASN A 392 -16.21 -25.52 3.94
N VAL A 393 -15.91 -24.68 2.96
CA VAL A 393 -16.88 -24.21 1.94
C VAL A 393 -16.54 -24.76 0.55
N TYR A 394 -15.25 -25.01 0.30
CA TYR A 394 -14.76 -25.69 -0.90
C TYR A 394 -13.41 -26.36 -0.64
N ILE A 395 -13.19 -27.54 -1.21
CA ILE A 395 -11.86 -28.14 -1.41
C ILE A 395 -11.60 -28.19 -2.91
N SER A 396 -10.52 -27.54 -3.34
CA SER A 396 -10.11 -27.45 -4.75
C SER A 396 -9.26 -28.68 -5.10
N ARG A 397 -9.55 -29.35 -6.23
CA ARG A 397 -8.95 -30.65 -6.59
C ARG A 397 -8.19 -30.56 -7.92
N PRO A 398 -6.93 -31.02 -8.02
CA PRO A 398 -6.13 -30.92 -9.25
C PRO A 398 -6.75 -31.59 -10.49
N GLU A 399 -7.62 -32.59 -10.31
CA GLU A 399 -8.28 -33.30 -11.40
C GLU A 399 -9.51 -32.56 -11.95
N MET A 400 -10.03 -31.56 -11.21
CA MET A 400 -11.19 -30.77 -11.58
C MET A 400 -10.77 -29.56 -12.41
N ARG A 401 -11.00 -29.63 -13.72
CA ARG A 401 -10.65 -28.57 -14.70
C ARG A 401 -11.17 -27.16 -14.36
N ASP A 402 -12.24 -27.07 -13.59
CA ASP A 402 -12.87 -25.79 -13.20
C ASP A 402 -12.41 -25.30 -11.82
N ASP A 403 -11.61 -26.08 -11.09
CA ASP A 403 -10.94 -25.63 -9.86
C ASP A 403 -9.63 -24.91 -10.25
N PRO A 404 -9.21 -23.86 -9.51
CA PRO A 404 -7.96 -23.19 -9.76
C PRO A 404 -6.79 -23.90 -9.06
N ASP A 405 -5.66 -24.01 -9.78
CA ASP A 405 -4.40 -24.50 -9.22
C ASP A 405 -4.07 -23.78 -7.89
N GLY A 406 -3.62 -24.55 -6.91
CA GLY A 406 -3.22 -23.99 -5.62
C GLY A 406 -2.03 -23.03 -5.74
N ARG A 407 -2.03 -21.96 -4.92
CA ARG A 407 -1.06 -20.88 -5.08
C ARG A 407 -0.79 -20.09 -3.80
N TYR A 408 0.37 -19.46 -3.80
CA TYR A 408 0.96 -18.63 -2.76
C TYR A 408 1.28 -17.22 -3.30
N ARG A 409 1.15 -16.21 -2.43
CA ARG A 409 1.33 -14.77 -2.74
C ARG A 409 0.58 -14.29 -4.00
N HIS A 410 -0.59 -14.88 -4.22
CA HIS A 410 -1.74 -14.19 -4.78
C HIS A 410 -2.21 -13.09 -3.84
N GLU A 411 -3.07 -12.20 -4.35
CA GLU A 411 -3.82 -11.25 -3.55
C GLU A 411 -5.31 -11.35 -3.90
N VAL A 412 -6.20 -11.04 -2.96
CA VAL A 412 -7.66 -11.21 -3.12
C VAL A 412 -8.42 -9.89 -3.11
N VAL A 413 -9.47 -9.80 -3.91
CA VAL A 413 -10.40 -8.65 -3.96
C VAL A 413 -11.84 -9.12 -4.11
N TYR A 414 -12.80 -8.36 -3.58
CA TYR A 414 -14.18 -8.81 -3.37
C TYR A 414 -15.20 -7.75 -3.81
N ASP A 415 -16.06 -8.09 -4.78
CA ASP A 415 -17.00 -7.12 -5.39
C ASP A 415 -18.39 -7.03 -4.75
N GLY A 416 -18.70 -7.91 -3.80
CA GLY A 416 -20.05 -8.09 -3.24
C GLY A 416 -20.65 -9.48 -3.49
N LYS A 417 -20.21 -10.17 -4.56
CA LYS A 417 -20.61 -11.55 -4.90
C LYS A 417 -19.41 -12.49 -5.04
N HIS A 418 -18.36 -12.02 -5.70
CA HIS A 418 -17.20 -12.82 -6.10
C HIS A 418 -15.93 -12.38 -5.36
N ILE A 419 -15.18 -13.34 -4.81
CA ILE A 419 -13.81 -13.12 -4.32
C ILE A 419 -12.84 -13.54 -5.44
N TYR A 420 -12.28 -12.57 -6.14
CA TYR A 420 -11.30 -12.78 -7.20
C TYR A 420 -9.92 -13.05 -6.60
N VAL A 421 -9.21 -14.00 -7.18
CA VAL A 421 -7.82 -14.34 -6.85
C VAL A 421 -6.92 -13.82 -7.96
N LEU A 422 -6.00 -12.92 -7.63
CA LEU A 422 -5.13 -12.24 -8.58
C LEU A 422 -3.71 -12.81 -8.51
N GLY A 423 -3.18 -13.26 -9.66
CA GLY A 423 -1.78 -13.69 -9.81
C GLY A 423 -1.37 -14.78 -8.82
N GLY A 424 -0.20 -14.60 -8.20
CA GLY A 424 0.42 -15.57 -7.32
C GLY A 424 1.20 -16.63 -8.08
N GLY A 425 1.64 -17.67 -7.38
CA GLY A 425 2.41 -18.75 -7.97
C GLY A 425 2.69 -19.90 -7.00
N THR A 426 3.50 -20.84 -7.47
CA THR A 426 4.19 -21.85 -6.67
C THR A 426 5.68 -21.49 -6.59
N SER A 427 6.54 -22.40 -6.14
CA SER A 427 8.00 -22.30 -6.32
C SER A 427 8.41 -22.22 -7.79
N HIS A 428 7.75 -23.00 -8.66
CA HIS A 428 8.13 -23.19 -10.08
C HIS A 428 7.29 -22.42 -11.11
N SER A 429 6.10 -21.96 -10.73
CA SER A 429 5.11 -21.36 -11.65
C SER A 429 4.59 -20.02 -11.14
N VAL A 430 4.24 -19.11 -12.05
CA VAL A 430 3.61 -17.82 -11.73
C VAL A 430 2.44 -17.55 -12.65
N TYR A 431 1.29 -17.21 -12.08
CA TYR A 431 0.02 -17.07 -12.79
C TYR A 431 -0.13 -15.70 -13.45
N ASP A 432 -0.79 -15.68 -14.61
CA ASP A 432 -1.12 -14.45 -15.32
C ASP A 432 -2.29 -13.69 -14.69
N LEU A 433 -2.56 -12.50 -15.25
CA LEU A 433 -3.64 -11.60 -14.85
C LEU A 433 -4.61 -11.34 -16.01
N GLN A 434 -4.56 -12.17 -17.07
CA GLN A 434 -5.47 -12.18 -18.20
C GLN A 434 -6.74 -12.96 -17.84
N ARG A 435 -6.64 -14.19 -17.31
CA ARG A 435 -7.81 -15.01 -16.93
C ARG A 435 -7.79 -15.34 -15.44
N ILE A 436 -8.62 -14.65 -14.67
CA ILE A 436 -8.59 -14.71 -13.20
C ILE A 436 -9.72 -15.63 -12.65
N PRO A 437 -9.41 -16.56 -11.72
CA PRO A 437 -10.42 -17.31 -11.00
C PRO A 437 -11.09 -16.44 -9.91
N ALA A 438 -12.36 -16.72 -9.62
CA ALA A 438 -13.13 -16.00 -8.63
C ALA A 438 -14.15 -16.91 -7.94
N TYR A 439 -14.12 -16.96 -6.61
CA TYR A 439 -15.03 -17.78 -5.84
C TYR A 439 -16.38 -17.08 -5.65
N ASN A 440 -17.45 -17.77 -6.05
CA ASN A 440 -18.82 -17.25 -6.07
C ASN A 440 -19.54 -17.56 -4.75
N LEU A 441 -19.70 -16.57 -3.88
CA LEU A 441 -20.26 -16.72 -2.52
C LEU A 441 -21.76 -17.07 -2.48
N GLU A 442 -22.44 -17.13 -3.62
CA GLU A 442 -23.84 -17.50 -3.75
C GLU A 442 -24.00 -18.94 -4.26
N ALA A 443 -23.18 -19.34 -5.24
CA ALA A 443 -23.18 -20.69 -5.81
C ALA A 443 -22.24 -21.68 -5.09
N ASN A 444 -21.29 -21.18 -4.28
CA ASN A 444 -20.21 -21.95 -3.64
C ASN A 444 -19.35 -22.73 -4.64
N CYS A 445 -19.01 -22.10 -5.77
CA CYS A 445 -18.18 -22.67 -6.83
C CYS A 445 -17.16 -21.64 -7.36
N TRP A 446 -16.20 -22.13 -8.13
CA TRP A 446 -15.27 -21.29 -8.89
C TRP A 446 -15.88 -20.84 -10.22
N ASP A 447 -15.82 -19.54 -10.48
CA ASP A 447 -16.04 -18.94 -11.80
C ASP A 447 -14.68 -18.45 -12.35
N TYR A 448 -14.55 -18.30 -13.66
CA TYR A 448 -13.39 -17.68 -14.32
C TYR A 448 -13.81 -16.44 -15.12
N PHE A 449 -12.99 -15.39 -15.07
CA PHE A 449 -13.22 -14.16 -15.82
C PHE A 449 -12.01 -13.76 -16.65
N ASP A 450 -12.22 -13.64 -17.96
CA ASP A 450 -11.25 -13.02 -18.87
C ASP A 450 -11.28 -11.49 -18.68
N THR A 451 -10.11 -10.91 -18.45
CA THR A 451 -9.91 -9.47 -18.31
C THR A 451 -9.63 -8.82 -19.67
N GLN A 452 -9.72 -7.50 -19.71
CA GLN A 452 -9.50 -6.69 -20.91
C GLN A 452 -8.26 -5.81 -20.73
N PRO A 453 -7.43 -5.60 -21.77
CA PRO A 453 -6.19 -4.85 -21.65
C PRO A 453 -6.43 -3.35 -21.59
N ASP A 454 -5.43 -2.62 -21.08
CA ASP A 454 -5.32 -1.19 -21.30
C ASP A 454 -4.93 -0.94 -22.76
N ARG A 455 -5.91 -0.52 -23.57
CA ARG A 455 -5.74 -0.20 -25.00
C ARG A 455 -4.75 0.96 -25.24
N ARG A 456 -4.31 1.66 -24.19
CA ARG A 456 -3.32 2.76 -24.22
C ARG A 456 -1.92 2.29 -23.81
N ALA A 457 -1.77 1.06 -23.32
CA ALA A 457 -0.50 0.46 -22.92
C ALA A 457 -0.02 -0.66 -23.87
N PHE A 458 -0.77 -0.89 -24.96
CA PHE A 458 -0.23 -1.51 -26.16
C PHE A 458 0.98 -0.69 -26.65
N ASP A 459 2.06 -1.37 -27.03
CA ASP A 459 3.28 -0.78 -27.61
C ASP A 459 4.01 0.27 -26.76
N LEU A 460 4.00 0.12 -25.42
CA LEU A 460 4.83 0.93 -24.51
C LEU A 460 6.12 0.25 -24.00
N ASP A 461 6.11 -1.08 -23.79
CA ASP A 461 7.28 -1.85 -23.31
C ASP A 461 7.25 -3.26 -23.94
N ASP A 462 8.31 -3.64 -24.66
CA ASP A 462 8.66 -5.02 -25.06
C ASP A 462 7.48 -5.98 -25.35
N GLY A 463 6.64 -5.65 -26.35
CA GLY A 463 5.53 -6.51 -26.76
C GLY A 463 4.41 -6.70 -25.72
N ASN A 464 4.34 -5.86 -24.68
CA ASN A 464 3.24 -5.89 -23.71
C ASN A 464 1.89 -5.60 -24.40
N ARG A 465 0.99 -6.57 -24.36
CA ARG A 465 -0.36 -6.52 -24.94
C ARG A 465 -1.37 -5.70 -24.11
N GLY A 466 -0.89 -4.76 -23.32
CA GLY A 466 -1.70 -3.91 -22.42
C GLY A 466 -2.12 -4.56 -21.10
N TYR A 467 -1.41 -5.58 -20.62
CA TYR A 467 -1.68 -6.27 -19.35
C TYR A 467 -0.55 -6.09 -18.34
N PRO A 468 -0.80 -6.22 -17.02
CA PRO A 468 0.27 -6.49 -16.07
C PRO A 468 0.89 -7.87 -16.39
N ARG A 469 2.22 -7.95 -16.44
CA ARG A 469 2.95 -9.23 -16.57
C ARG A 469 2.59 -10.19 -15.41
N PRO A 470 2.62 -11.52 -15.62
CA PRO A 470 2.45 -12.54 -14.56
C PRO A 470 3.32 -12.23 -13.35
N ARG A 471 2.79 -12.40 -12.13
CA ARG A 471 3.52 -12.01 -10.91
C ARG A 471 3.04 -12.69 -9.63
N LYS A 472 4.02 -13.03 -8.77
CA LYS A 472 3.83 -13.32 -7.35
C LYS A 472 4.49 -12.25 -6.47
N CYS A 473 4.17 -12.25 -5.18
CA CYS A 473 4.80 -11.38 -4.15
C CYS A 473 4.62 -9.86 -4.37
N PHE A 474 3.60 -9.47 -5.13
CA PHE A 474 3.12 -8.09 -5.27
C PHE A 474 2.16 -7.72 -4.12
N SER A 475 1.73 -6.46 -4.03
CA SER A 475 0.61 -6.06 -3.15
C SER A 475 -0.60 -5.60 -3.93
N CYS A 476 -1.79 -5.88 -3.41
CA CYS A 476 -3.06 -5.35 -3.93
C CYS A 476 -3.76 -4.47 -2.88
N VAL A 477 -4.52 -3.47 -3.35
CA VAL A 477 -5.50 -2.76 -2.53
C VAL A 477 -6.83 -2.59 -3.27
N GLN A 478 -7.93 -2.75 -2.57
CA GLN A 478 -9.27 -2.53 -3.09
C GLN A 478 -9.76 -1.10 -2.80
N HIS A 479 -10.34 -0.45 -3.80
CA HIS A 479 -11.00 0.84 -3.68
C HIS A 479 -12.44 0.75 -4.22
N GLN A 480 -13.37 1.50 -3.62
CA GLN A 480 -14.68 1.74 -4.21
C GLN A 480 -14.75 3.15 -4.80
N SER A 481 -14.94 3.22 -6.11
CA SER A 481 -14.99 4.46 -6.89
C SER A 481 -16.31 5.21 -6.65
N SER A 482 -16.35 6.49 -7.01
CA SER A 482 -17.50 7.37 -6.74
C SER A 482 -18.81 7.00 -7.45
N ASN A 483 -18.75 6.12 -8.46
CA ASN A 483 -19.90 5.52 -9.14
C ASN A 483 -20.36 4.18 -8.54
N GLY A 484 -19.68 3.70 -7.49
CA GLY A 484 -19.95 2.41 -6.85
C GLY A 484 -19.09 1.24 -7.34
N ASP A 485 -18.31 1.40 -8.41
CA ASP A 485 -17.43 0.36 -8.94
C ASP A 485 -16.38 -0.07 -7.91
N ILE A 486 -16.03 -1.36 -7.93
CA ILE A 486 -14.90 -1.88 -7.17
C ILE A 486 -13.68 -1.98 -8.09
N GLU A 487 -12.57 -1.40 -7.67
CA GLU A 487 -11.33 -1.32 -8.42
C GLU A 487 -10.16 -1.87 -7.59
N ALA A 488 -9.42 -2.81 -8.16
CA ALA A 488 -8.24 -3.42 -7.57
C ALA A 488 -6.98 -2.75 -8.11
N PHE A 489 -6.16 -2.16 -7.24
CA PHE A 489 -4.87 -1.58 -7.62
C PHE A 489 -3.74 -2.52 -7.18
N ILE A 490 -2.88 -2.91 -8.11
CA ILE A 490 -1.72 -3.77 -7.84
C ILE A 490 -0.42 -3.00 -8.06
N THR A 491 0.62 -3.37 -7.32
CA THR A 491 1.94 -2.71 -7.38
C THR A 491 3.07 -3.71 -7.18
N GLY A 492 4.11 -3.60 -8.00
CA GLY A 492 5.35 -4.40 -7.90
C GLY A 492 5.18 -5.92 -8.03
N GLY A 493 6.02 -6.69 -7.34
CA GLY A 493 6.12 -8.16 -7.43
C GLY A 493 7.30 -8.64 -8.28
N LEU A 494 7.34 -9.95 -8.56
CA LEU A 494 8.33 -10.60 -9.44
C LEU A 494 7.68 -11.66 -10.34
N GLN A 495 8.32 -11.98 -11.47
CA GLN A 495 7.77 -12.87 -12.51
C GLN A 495 8.02 -14.37 -12.26
N GLY A 496 8.88 -14.73 -11.30
CA GLY A 496 9.22 -16.13 -10.97
C GLY A 496 10.52 -16.63 -11.61
N ASP A 497 11.08 -15.86 -12.55
CA ASP A 497 12.42 -16.03 -13.14
C ASP A 497 13.56 -15.51 -12.24
N PHE A 498 13.25 -15.11 -11.00
CA PHE A 498 14.13 -14.47 -10.00
C PHE A 498 14.97 -13.29 -10.51
N SER A 499 14.59 -12.69 -11.65
CA SER A 499 15.36 -11.66 -12.36
C SER A 499 14.48 -10.50 -12.86
N THR A 500 13.22 -10.76 -13.21
CA THR A 500 12.22 -9.74 -13.56
C THR A 500 11.47 -9.27 -12.30
N TYR A 501 11.86 -8.10 -11.80
CA TYR A 501 11.21 -7.41 -10.68
C TYR A 501 10.41 -6.20 -11.17
N PHE A 502 9.23 -5.99 -10.61
CA PHE A 502 8.30 -4.94 -11.05
C PHE A 502 8.30 -3.71 -10.14
N SER A 503 8.17 -2.54 -10.77
CA SER A 503 7.93 -1.23 -10.11
C SER A 503 6.64 -0.54 -10.60
N ASP A 504 5.91 -1.17 -11.51
CA ASP A 504 4.70 -0.63 -12.14
C ASP A 504 3.48 -0.68 -11.20
N ILE A 505 2.51 0.18 -11.49
CA ILE A 505 1.22 0.26 -10.78
C ILE A 505 0.10 0.12 -11.82
N TRP A 506 -0.82 -0.81 -11.58
CA TRP A 506 -1.97 -1.10 -12.44
C TRP A 506 -3.28 -1.07 -11.66
N LYS A 507 -4.39 -0.84 -12.37
CA LYS A 507 -5.75 -0.86 -11.83
C LYS A 507 -6.66 -1.75 -12.69
N LEU A 508 -7.33 -2.72 -12.08
CA LEU A 508 -8.43 -3.48 -12.67
C LEU A 508 -9.77 -2.94 -12.16
N ASN A 509 -10.68 -2.57 -13.06
CA ASN A 509 -12.08 -2.31 -12.70
C ASN A 509 -12.86 -3.64 -12.73
N LEU A 510 -13.42 -4.09 -11.60
CA LEU A 510 -14.05 -5.41 -11.52
C LEU A 510 -15.39 -5.52 -12.25
N ARG A 511 -16.07 -4.39 -12.55
CA ARG A 511 -17.31 -4.39 -13.35
C ARG A 511 -17.04 -4.53 -14.85
N THR A 512 -16.07 -3.79 -15.39
CA THR A 512 -15.70 -3.87 -16.82
C THR A 512 -14.67 -4.97 -17.11
N LYS A 513 -14.08 -5.55 -16.06
CA LYS A 513 -12.91 -6.45 -16.10
C LYS A 513 -11.71 -5.85 -16.85
N GLN A 514 -11.61 -4.52 -16.95
CA GLN A 514 -10.54 -3.86 -17.72
C GLN A 514 -9.38 -3.36 -16.84
N TRP A 515 -8.16 -3.67 -17.28
CA TRP A 515 -6.90 -3.16 -16.75
C TRP A 515 -6.55 -1.76 -17.27
N PHE A 516 -5.87 -0.98 -16.45
CA PHE A 516 -5.32 0.34 -16.75
C PHE A 516 -3.94 0.51 -16.10
N ARG A 517 -2.92 0.92 -16.84
CA ARG A 517 -1.60 1.27 -16.28
C ARG A 517 -1.64 2.70 -15.73
N ILE A 518 -1.12 2.90 -14.52
CA ILE A 518 -1.04 4.22 -13.87
C ILE A 518 0.27 4.90 -14.30
N VAL A 519 0.30 5.42 -15.52
CA VAL A 519 1.52 6.03 -16.13
C VAL A 519 2.07 7.26 -15.39
N THR A 520 1.36 7.78 -14.40
CA THR A 520 1.78 8.92 -13.55
C THR A 520 2.42 8.51 -12.22
N ALA A 521 2.48 7.20 -11.90
CA ALA A 521 3.12 6.70 -10.69
C ALA A 521 3.73 5.30 -10.87
N SER A 522 4.96 5.15 -10.42
CA SER A 522 5.64 3.87 -10.20
C SER A 522 6.23 3.86 -8.79
N LEU A 523 6.62 2.68 -8.31
CA LEU A 523 7.58 2.59 -7.21
C LEU A 523 8.94 3.18 -7.68
N PRO A 524 9.74 3.82 -6.79
CA PRO A 524 11.05 4.38 -7.19
C PRO A 524 12.10 3.32 -7.53
N ARG A 525 11.94 2.12 -6.98
CA ARG A 525 12.71 0.90 -7.22
C ARG A 525 11.73 -0.28 -7.31
N PRO A 526 12.03 -1.37 -8.01
CA PRO A 526 11.22 -2.59 -7.95
C PRO A 526 11.15 -3.15 -6.53
N LEU A 527 9.97 -3.62 -6.11
CA LEU A 527 9.77 -4.19 -4.76
C LEU A 527 8.90 -5.45 -4.79
N TYR A 528 9.25 -6.44 -3.98
CA TYR A 528 8.47 -7.65 -3.72
C TYR A 528 8.46 -7.98 -2.22
N PHE A 529 7.47 -8.76 -1.76
CA PHE A 529 7.17 -8.98 -0.33
C PHE A 529 6.99 -7.69 0.50
N HIS A 530 6.70 -6.57 -0.17
CA HIS A 530 6.17 -5.35 0.45
C HIS A 530 4.70 -5.57 0.83
N SER A 531 4.08 -4.59 1.49
CA SER A 531 2.65 -4.60 1.76
C SER A 531 2.02 -3.27 1.36
N ALA A 532 0.71 -3.28 1.05
CA ALA A 532 -0.05 -2.09 0.72
C ALA A 532 -1.41 -2.08 1.43
N ALA A 533 -1.96 -0.89 1.71
CA ALA A 533 -3.30 -0.73 2.27
C ALA A 533 -4.04 0.51 1.75
N HIS A 534 -5.35 0.40 1.57
CA HIS A 534 -6.25 1.52 1.26
C HIS A 534 -6.89 2.05 2.56
N SER A 535 -6.75 3.36 2.82
CA SER A 535 -7.52 4.05 3.87
C SER A 535 -8.84 4.60 3.32
N ASP A 536 -9.90 4.59 4.15
CA ASP A 536 -11.31 4.97 3.83
C ASP A 536 -11.53 6.30 3.08
N ASN A 537 -10.52 7.17 3.04
CA ASN A 537 -10.54 8.43 2.31
C ASN A 537 -10.08 8.32 0.83
N GLY A 538 -9.64 7.14 0.36
CA GLY A 538 -9.18 6.92 -1.02
C GLY A 538 -7.67 7.11 -1.22
N CYS A 539 -6.88 6.85 -0.18
CA CYS A 539 -5.41 6.89 -0.25
C CYS A 539 -4.83 5.47 -0.11
N MET A 540 -3.93 5.11 -1.02
CA MET A 540 -3.12 3.90 -0.97
C MET A 540 -1.81 4.21 -0.24
N TYR A 541 -1.42 3.35 0.68
CA TYR A 541 -0.11 3.34 1.32
C TYR A 541 0.65 2.09 0.90
N VAL A 542 1.98 2.20 0.75
CA VAL A 542 2.90 1.08 0.45
C VAL A 542 4.05 1.14 1.44
N PHE A 543 4.39 0.02 2.07
CA PHE A 543 5.42 -0.05 3.10
C PHE A 543 6.37 -1.25 2.89
N GLY A 544 7.66 -1.00 3.11
CA GLY A 544 8.71 -2.01 3.22
C GLY A 544 8.90 -2.90 1.99
N GLY A 545 9.21 -4.17 2.23
CA GLY A 545 9.54 -5.18 1.22
C GLY A 545 11.03 -5.37 0.99
N ILE A 546 11.35 -6.10 -0.08
CA ILE A 546 12.71 -6.33 -0.57
C ILE A 546 12.89 -5.56 -1.88
N GLU A 547 13.96 -4.77 -1.95
CA GLU A 547 14.54 -4.19 -3.15
C GLU A 547 15.65 -5.11 -3.66
N TYR A 548 15.60 -5.47 -4.94
CA TYR A 548 16.69 -6.17 -5.61
C TYR A 548 17.73 -5.17 -6.16
N ASN A 549 19.01 -5.51 -6.00
CA ASN A 549 20.16 -4.81 -6.54
C ASN A 549 21.25 -5.87 -6.73
N ASP A 550 21.99 -5.83 -7.84
CA ASP A 550 23.03 -6.79 -8.23
C ASP A 550 24.10 -7.06 -7.15
N LYS A 551 24.21 -6.17 -6.14
CA LYS A 551 25.14 -6.25 -5.02
C LYS A 551 24.56 -6.83 -3.72
N GLU A 552 23.27 -6.60 -3.43
CA GLU A 552 22.62 -7.07 -2.19
C GLU A 552 21.08 -6.96 -2.28
N MET A 553 20.36 -7.95 -1.73
CA MET A 553 18.91 -7.87 -1.52
C MET A 553 18.60 -7.05 -0.25
N ARG A 554 18.26 -5.77 -0.41
CA ARG A 554 17.99 -4.87 0.72
C ARG A 554 16.53 -4.90 1.12
N ARG A 555 16.25 -5.09 2.41
CA ARG A 555 14.92 -4.85 2.98
C ARG A 555 14.72 -3.35 3.21
N ARG A 556 13.50 -2.87 3.02
CA ARG A 556 13.13 -1.44 3.14
C ARG A 556 12.17 -1.22 4.32
N ASN A 557 12.11 0.02 4.81
CA ASN A 557 11.02 0.56 5.66
C ASN A 557 10.46 1.87 5.08
N ASP A 558 10.71 2.17 3.80
CA ASP A 558 10.11 3.35 3.18
C ASP A 558 8.58 3.23 3.16
N LEU A 559 7.92 4.29 3.60
CA LEU A 559 6.47 4.45 3.50
C LEU A 559 6.17 5.42 2.36
N TYR A 560 5.34 4.99 1.42
CA TYR A 560 4.83 5.82 0.34
C TYR A 560 3.31 5.98 0.45
N LYS A 561 2.77 7.09 -0.05
CA LYS A 561 1.33 7.29 -0.24
C LYS A 561 0.98 7.72 -1.66
N MET A 562 -0.20 7.32 -2.15
CA MET A 562 -0.78 7.77 -3.41
C MET A 562 -2.29 7.97 -3.25
N TRP A 563 -2.81 9.14 -3.62
CA TRP A 563 -4.25 9.36 -3.74
C TRP A 563 -4.79 8.62 -4.97
N MET A 564 -5.63 7.60 -4.77
CA MET A 564 -6.12 6.70 -5.84
C MET A 564 -7.25 7.34 -6.66
N THR A 565 -7.94 8.29 -6.06
CA THR A 565 -9.04 9.08 -6.64
C THR A 565 -8.95 10.52 -6.12
N VAL A 566 -9.84 11.40 -6.60
CA VAL A 566 -10.04 12.72 -5.97
C VAL A 566 -10.97 12.53 -4.77
N PRO A 567 -10.50 12.72 -3.52
CA PRO A 567 -11.31 12.50 -2.34
C PRO A 567 -12.27 13.68 -2.12
N LYS A 568 -13.16 13.56 -1.13
CA LYS A 568 -14.06 14.67 -0.75
C LYS A 568 -13.24 15.89 -0.35
N LEU A 569 -13.65 17.10 -0.77
CA LEU A 569 -12.94 18.37 -0.52
C LEU A 569 -12.47 18.53 0.93
N SER A 570 -13.27 18.08 1.92
CA SER A 570 -12.87 18.12 3.33
C SER A 570 -11.63 17.30 3.69
N GLU A 571 -11.39 16.17 3.01
CA GLU A 571 -10.18 15.36 3.20
C GLU A 571 -8.96 16.06 2.55
N MET A 572 -9.16 16.73 1.41
CA MET A 572 -8.12 17.55 0.77
C MET A 572 -7.74 18.75 1.65
N CYS A 573 -8.74 19.43 2.23
CA CYS A 573 -8.51 20.49 3.21
C CYS A 573 -7.81 19.97 4.47
N TRP A 574 -8.08 18.73 4.89
CA TRP A 574 -7.39 18.12 6.04
C TRP A 574 -5.92 17.79 5.72
N ASP A 575 -5.63 17.17 4.58
CA ASP A 575 -4.28 16.89 4.08
C ASP A 575 -3.46 18.18 3.90
N ALA A 576 -4.10 19.27 3.44
CA ALA A 576 -3.49 20.60 3.41
C ALA A 576 -3.25 21.20 4.81
N ILE A 577 -4.20 21.03 5.74
CA ILE A 577 -4.07 21.52 7.12
C ILE A 577 -2.94 20.82 7.86
N THR A 578 -2.79 19.50 7.74
CA THR A 578 -1.71 18.73 8.37
C THR A 578 -0.36 18.93 7.68
N TYR A 579 -0.34 19.15 6.35
CA TYR A 579 0.85 19.57 5.61
C TYR A 579 1.44 20.89 6.16
N TYR A 580 0.58 21.89 6.41
CA TYR A 580 1.01 23.20 6.90
C TYR A 580 1.24 23.28 8.43
N ASN A 581 0.68 22.35 9.21
CA ASN A 581 0.72 22.40 10.68
C ASN A 581 1.07 21.02 11.24
N ASP A 582 2.31 20.88 11.65
CA ASP A 582 2.97 19.67 12.17
C ASP A 582 2.77 19.49 13.69
N ASN A 583 2.08 20.42 14.34
CA ASN A 583 1.93 20.50 15.80
C ASN A 583 0.46 20.47 16.28
N LEU A 584 -0.48 19.99 15.46
CA LEU A 584 -1.91 20.04 15.77
C LEU A 584 -2.32 19.20 17.00
N ASP A 585 -1.60 18.12 17.26
CA ASP A 585 -1.71 17.24 18.43
C ASP A 585 -1.35 17.95 19.75
N THR A 586 -0.52 19.00 19.70
CA THR A 586 -0.13 19.78 20.89
C THR A 586 -1.27 20.61 21.47
N TYR A 587 -2.29 20.94 20.66
CA TYR A 587 -3.45 21.72 21.10
C TYR A 587 -4.56 20.83 21.66
N ASP A 588 -5.24 21.32 22.71
CA ASP A 588 -6.35 20.59 23.29
C ASP A 588 -7.58 20.52 22.37
N ARG A 589 -8.40 19.48 22.59
CA ARG A 589 -9.57 19.19 21.76
C ARG A 589 -10.61 20.33 21.74
N LYS A 590 -10.75 21.12 22.80
CA LYS A 590 -11.65 22.28 22.85
C LYS A 590 -11.08 23.44 22.02
N SER A 591 -9.77 23.70 22.10
CA SER A 591 -9.09 24.69 21.27
C SER A 591 -9.13 24.36 19.78
N LEU A 592 -8.90 23.09 19.40
CA LEU A 592 -8.99 22.63 18.02
C LEU A 592 -10.41 22.78 17.45
N LEU A 593 -11.43 22.33 18.19
CA LEU A 593 -12.84 22.52 17.82
C LEU A 593 -13.21 24.01 17.73
N GLY A 594 -12.74 24.82 18.69
CA GLY A 594 -12.95 26.28 18.71
C GLY A 594 -12.27 27.02 17.55
N SER A 595 -11.24 26.44 16.94
CA SER A 595 -10.62 26.95 15.70
C SER A 595 -11.39 26.59 14.42
N GLY A 596 -12.52 25.88 14.54
CA GLY A 596 -13.37 25.48 13.41
C GLY A 596 -13.01 24.13 12.78
N ILE A 597 -12.01 23.41 13.28
CA ILE A 597 -11.66 22.07 12.77
C ILE A 597 -12.79 21.09 13.13
N PRO A 598 -13.46 20.42 12.15
CA PRO A 598 -14.55 19.51 12.43
C PRO A 598 -14.14 18.33 13.32
N LYS A 599 -15.02 17.92 14.26
CA LYS A 599 -14.75 16.84 15.23
C LYS A 599 -14.17 15.57 14.58
N ARG A 600 -14.67 15.15 13.41
CA ARG A 600 -14.21 13.97 12.65
C ARG A 600 -12.75 14.01 12.16
N PHE A 601 -12.07 15.14 12.31
CA PHE A 601 -10.63 15.31 12.06
C PHE A 601 -9.84 15.49 13.37
N VAL A 602 -10.40 16.22 14.34
CA VAL A 602 -9.85 16.29 15.71
C VAL A 602 -9.84 14.91 16.42
N ASP A 603 -10.79 14.04 16.06
CA ASP A 603 -10.85 12.64 16.48
C ASP A 603 -9.78 11.75 15.80
N ARG A 604 -9.06 12.23 14.76
CA ARG A 604 -7.96 11.49 14.11
C ARG A 604 -6.57 11.85 14.65
N LEU A 605 -6.46 12.92 15.43
CA LEU A 605 -5.21 13.26 16.13
C LEU A 605 -5.03 12.35 17.34
N PRO A 606 -3.78 12.03 17.74
CA PRO A 606 -3.51 11.20 18.91
C PRO A 606 -4.22 11.72 20.18
N PRO A 607 -4.63 10.84 21.11
CA PRO A 607 -5.20 11.27 22.39
C PRO A 607 -4.19 12.14 23.17
N GLN A 608 -4.62 13.34 23.56
CA GLN A 608 -3.78 14.20 24.39
C GLN A 608 -3.41 13.49 25.70
N ARG A 609 -2.11 13.46 26.03
CA ARG A 609 -1.63 12.93 27.31
C ARG A 609 -2.29 13.69 28.45
N ARG A 610 -3.13 13.03 29.26
CA ARG A 610 -3.65 13.61 30.52
C ARG A 610 -2.46 14.13 31.33
N ARG A 611 -2.53 15.36 31.84
CA ARG A 611 -1.58 15.83 32.87
C ARG A 611 -1.68 14.89 34.07
N ARG A 612 -0.57 14.66 34.79
CA ARG A 612 -0.45 13.63 35.86
C ARG A 612 -1.53 13.66 36.96
N LEU A 613 -2.30 14.75 37.07
CA LEU A 613 -3.33 14.99 38.07
C LEU A 613 -4.63 14.19 37.82
N ASP A 614 -5.03 13.95 36.56
CA ASP A 614 -6.34 13.35 36.22
C ASP A 614 -6.34 11.81 36.18
N LYS A 615 -5.70 11.15 37.16
CA LYS A 615 -5.69 9.68 37.27
C LYS A 615 -6.88 9.09 38.05
N ASN A 616 -7.61 9.89 38.83
CA ASN A 616 -8.61 9.39 39.79
C ASN A 616 -10.06 9.33 39.26
N MET A 617 -10.26 9.33 37.93
CA MET A 617 -11.58 9.23 37.29
C MET A 617 -11.65 8.00 36.37
N PRO A 618 -12.62 7.09 36.55
CA PRO A 618 -12.79 5.90 35.73
C PRO A 618 -13.18 6.25 34.28
N ASP A 619 -12.96 5.32 33.35
CA ASP A 619 -13.13 5.56 31.92
C ASP A 619 -14.59 5.35 31.44
N PRO A 620 -15.24 6.37 30.83
CA PRO A 620 -16.56 6.22 30.21
C PRO A 620 -16.62 5.24 29.02
N SER A 621 -15.49 4.84 28.43
CA SER A 621 -15.45 3.91 27.28
C SER A 621 -16.13 2.56 27.57
N MET A 622 -16.03 2.10 28.83
CA MET A 622 -16.47 0.79 29.33
C MET A 622 -17.96 0.49 29.13
N MET A 623 -18.80 1.51 28.92
CA MET A 623 -20.27 1.37 28.88
C MET A 623 -20.90 1.32 27.49
N ILE A 624 -20.13 1.51 26.41
CA ILE A 624 -20.69 1.76 25.05
C ILE A 624 -20.48 0.59 24.06
N SER A 625 -19.48 -0.27 24.29
CA SER A 625 -18.91 -1.12 23.22
C SER A 625 -19.64 -2.45 22.90
N LEU A 626 -20.76 -2.79 23.55
CA LEU A 626 -21.42 -4.11 23.38
C LEU A 626 -22.91 -4.07 23.02
N TYR A 627 -23.56 -2.90 22.96
CA TYR A 627 -25.02 -2.79 22.75
C TYR A 627 -25.47 -1.74 21.71
N SER A 628 -24.56 -1.22 20.89
CA SER A 628 -24.89 -0.24 19.85
C SER A 628 -25.37 -0.91 18.55
N ASN A 629 -26.70 -1.06 18.43
CA ASN A 629 -27.34 -1.53 17.19
C ASN A 629 -26.93 -0.69 15.96
N PRO A 630 -26.67 -1.31 14.79
CA PRO A 630 -26.11 -0.61 13.64
C PRO A 630 -27.12 0.39 13.03
N LYS A 631 -26.66 1.62 12.80
CA LYS A 631 -27.41 2.58 11.98
C LYS A 631 -27.37 2.12 10.53
N ARG A 632 -28.50 1.56 10.05
CA ARG A 632 -28.75 1.19 8.65
C ARG A 632 -28.12 2.20 7.69
N ALA A 633 -27.24 1.74 6.81
CA ALA A 633 -27.02 2.43 5.54
C ALA A 633 -28.37 2.53 4.82
N ARG A 634 -28.70 3.70 4.27
CA ARG A 634 -29.91 3.84 3.46
C ARG A 634 -29.67 3.18 2.12
N SER A 635 -30.47 2.16 1.78
CA SER A 635 -30.71 1.84 0.38
C SER A 635 -31.25 3.09 -0.32
N THR A 636 -30.67 3.44 -1.46
CA THR A 636 -31.21 4.42 -2.39
C THR A 636 -31.46 3.72 -3.72
N THR A 637 -32.46 2.85 -3.74
CA THR A 637 -33.08 2.32 -4.95
C THR A 637 -34.04 3.36 -5.55
N HIS A 638 -33.75 3.81 -6.76
CA HIS A 638 -34.70 4.34 -7.74
C HIS A 638 -34.17 4.02 -9.13
#